data_AF-A0A2W4IYT6-F1
#
_entry.id   AF-A0A2W4IYT6-F1
#
_cell.length_a   1.000
_cell.length_b   1.000
_cell.length_c   1.000
_cell.angle_alpha   90.00
_cell.angle_beta   90.00
_cell.angle_gamma   90.00
#
_symmetry.space_group_name_H-M   'P 1'
#
loop_
_entity.id
_entity.type
_entity.pdbx_description
1 polymer ?
#
loop_
_entity_poly.entity_id
_entity_poly.type
_entity_poly.pdbx_seq_one_letter_code
_entity_poly.pdbx_strand_id
1 'polypeptide(L)'
;MAAPRASRTRARTVRTGQPASGRGPKSSSGEGVASGSRKKQRSSPWSVETRTPKKTAIGASARSARISSRAAMVSTSAKAMPSRPRSWAMRIASAGSTEESDEWRVGTQRSMSTGTTSRSPFGYHRKPGDEIQPRFDSLRNGLESFPRPSVSDLRKCPPGEPPGSARGVLPLNRASARALVVALALESLVGACERDRPTFGPETRRHRDNVLYVGGGSEPESIDPGKSYDGPGIDVIRELFEGLLRYDPKTLEPLPGAAESWEVSEDGRRYVFTLREGLVWSDGTPLTAHDFEWSWKRVLAPETAAQYAALFWDIEGGKAYNLGSGSRDDVGVRALDDRTLEVRLERPVPWFLSLLPFAPFCPVPRHAVERHGMAWTRPENIVSNGPFRLVRWIPNYEIVLERNPTYWDRDDVRLDGAVLVVSEDTHSMLRLFRAGELDWLGSNVRPPPEYVPHLRGKADYREDRYLGTYFYWINLREDRNPGSPLKDRRVRRALLLATDREAIVRHVARGGQRPADGVVPDIFFEMGYPRPSPVPFDPEEARRLLAEAGYGPGGKRFPTIEILYNTHEGHRQIAEAIQQMWKRHLGIEVRIENQEWKVFMSNRLEGHYQLARAGWIGDFLDPYSFLSQFLSDSDANEARWKNAEFDRLLQLALSEPDTRRRYALYAQAEAILMEELPVLPIYYYSQNTLIGSWVRGFHPNAQDIHPLRSLWLEAAP
;
A
#
# COMPACT_ATOMS: atom_id res chain seq x y z
N MET A 1 -13.66 -61.72 4.93
CA MET A 1 -14.44 -62.93 4.64
C MET A 1 -15.44 -62.64 3.50
N ALA A 2 -16.12 -63.68 3.01
CA ALA A 2 -16.95 -63.73 1.79
C ALA A 2 -17.87 -62.53 1.47
N ALA A 3 -18.08 -62.31 0.17
CA ALA A 3 -19.23 -61.61 -0.40
C ALA A 3 -20.27 -62.62 -0.94
N PRO A 4 -21.56 -62.23 -0.95
CA PRO A 4 -22.37 -62.32 -2.19
C PRO A 4 -23.30 -61.09 -2.36
N ARG A 5 -23.97 -60.81 -3.49
CA ARG A 5 -24.08 -61.50 -4.80
C ARG A 5 -24.33 -60.48 -5.94
N ALA A 6 -24.36 -60.96 -7.18
CA ALA A 6 -24.74 -60.21 -8.40
C ALA A 6 -26.26 -60.30 -8.66
N SER A 7 -26.87 -59.75 -9.73
CA SER A 7 -26.43 -59.28 -11.06
C SER A 7 -27.40 -58.19 -11.57
N ARG A 8 -27.63 -57.79 -12.85
CA ARG A 8 -27.46 -58.24 -14.26
C ARG A 8 -27.79 -56.98 -15.13
N THR A 9 -27.49 -56.70 -16.40
CA THR A 9 -26.60 -57.06 -17.55
C THR A 9 -27.04 -56.09 -18.69
N ARG A 10 -26.33 -55.70 -19.76
CA ARG A 10 -25.08 -56.03 -20.53
C ARG A 10 -24.75 -54.74 -21.36
N ALA A 11 -23.79 -54.56 -22.29
CA ALA A 11 -22.73 -55.34 -22.97
C ALA A 11 -21.58 -54.34 -23.38
N ARG A 12 -20.31 -54.75 -23.63
CA ARG A 12 -19.63 -55.18 -24.90
C ARG A 12 -19.50 -54.13 -26.02
N THR A 13 -18.37 -53.98 -26.75
CA THR A 13 -17.03 -54.65 -26.82
C THR A 13 -16.09 -53.82 -27.75
N VAL A 14 -14.74 -53.86 -27.78
CA VAL A 14 -13.64 -54.26 -26.85
C VAL A 14 -12.29 -53.80 -27.48
N ARG A 15 -11.16 -53.82 -26.73
CA ARG A 15 -9.78 -53.61 -27.26
C ARG A 15 -8.99 -54.93 -27.45
N THR A 16 -8.07 -54.94 -28.41
CA THR A 16 -6.89 -55.83 -28.57
C THR A 16 -5.75 -55.00 -29.21
N GLY A 17 -4.46 -55.39 -29.29
CA GLY A 17 -3.70 -56.54 -28.76
C GLY A 17 -2.36 -56.68 -29.52
N GLN A 18 -1.22 -56.72 -28.82
CA GLN A 18 0.17 -56.88 -29.33
C GLN A 18 0.63 -58.37 -29.29
N PRO A 19 1.85 -58.80 -29.74
CA PRO A 19 2.94 -58.12 -30.48
C PRO A 19 3.62 -58.93 -31.65
N ALA A 20 4.56 -58.25 -32.34
CA ALA A 20 5.80 -58.68 -33.04
C ALA A 20 6.09 -60.14 -33.55
N SER A 21 6.50 -60.22 -34.83
CA SER A 21 7.65 -61.02 -35.34
C SER A 21 8.10 -60.47 -36.72
N GLY A 22 9.23 -60.89 -37.32
CA GLY A 22 9.68 -60.31 -38.62
C GLY A 22 10.77 -61.08 -39.38
N ARG A 23 11.03 -60.66 -40.64
CA ARG A 23 12.11 -61.09 -41.58
C ARG A 23 12.41 -59.95 -42.58
N GLY A 24 13.64 -59.86 -43.10
CA GLY A 24 14.07 -58.90 -44.14
C GLY A 24 13.92 -59.46 -45.58
N PRO A 25 14.72 -59.03 -46.60
CA PRO A 25 15.90 -58.14 -46.57
C PRO A 25 16.01 -57.12 -47.76
N LYS A 26 17.20 -56.47 -47.93
CA LYS A 26 17.67 -55.60 -49.05
C LYS A 26 17.13 -54.14 -49.05
N SER A 27 17.85 -53.11 -49.53
CA SER A 27 19.27 -52.92 -49.92
C SER A 27 19.63 -51.42 -50.08
N SER A 28 20.93 -51.07 -49.98
CA SER A 28 21.63 -49.88 -50.55
C SER A 28 20.94 -48.49 -50.52
N SER A 29 21.33 -47.50 -49.70
CA SER A 29 22.61 -46.72 -49.66
C SER A 29 22.81 -45.70 -50.80
N GLY A 30 22.95 -44.40 -50.48
CA GLY A 30 23.41 -43.36 -51.42
C GLY A 30 23.04 -41.93 -51.02
N GLU A 31 23.98 -41.17 -50.46
CA GLU A 31 23.88 -39.71 -50.25
C GLU A 31 24.43 -38.94 -51.49
N GLY A 32 24.04 -37.67 -51.71
CA GLY A 32 24.46 -36.93 -52.93
C GLY A 32 24.16 -35.43 -52.93
N VAL A 33 25.11 -34.64 -52.42
CA VAL A 33 25.06 -33.18 -52.19
C VAL A 33 25.12 -32.28 -53.46
N ALA A 34 24.41 -31.14 -53.40
CA ALA A 34 24.65 -29.81 -54.04
C ALA A 34 24.24 -29.45 -55.49
N SER A 35 23.76 -28.19 -55.58
CA SER A 35 23.86 -27.21 -56.69
C SER A 35 22.95 -27.34 -57.93
N GLY A 36 22.83 -26.24 -58.70
CA GLY A 36 22.31 -26.27 -60.08
C GLY A 36 21.10 -25.36 -60.40
N SER A 37 21.33 -24.09 -60.74
CA SER A 37 20.29 -23.14 -61.17
C SER A 37 19.85 -23.30 -62.65
N ARG A 38 18.58 -23.01 -62.98
CA ARG A 38 18.08 -22.30 -64.20
C ARG A 38 16.53 -22.28 -64.28
N LYS A 39 15.89 -21.10 -64.29
CA LYS A 39 15.48 -20.24 -65.44
C LYS A 39 14.32 -20.79 -66.31
N LYS A 40 13.17 -20.07 -66.31
CA LYS A 40 12.33 -19.61 -67.47
C LYS A 40 10.99 -19.00 -66.94
N GLN A 41 10.31 -17.98 -67.53
CA GLN A 41 10.69 -16.97 -68.54
C GLN A 41 9.64 -15.84 -68.72
N ARG A 42 10.03 -14.55 -68.55
CA ARG A 42 9.38 -13.28 -69.07
C ARG A 42 7.93 -12.95 -68.61
N SER A 43 7.38 -11.72 -68.73
CA SER A 43 7.81 -10.35 -69.20
C SER A 43 7.21 -9.27 -68.24
N SER A 44 7.50 -7.95 -68.21
CA SER A 44 7.90 -6.92 -69.21
C SER A 44 8.79 -5.80 -68.56
N PRO A 45 9.34 -4.80 -69.31
CA PRO A 45 10.56 -4.07 -68.91
C PRO A 45 10.56 -2.50 -68.94
N TRP A 46 11.70 -1.89 -68.52
CA TRP A 46 12.10 -0.44 -68.54
C TRP A 46 11.39 0.49 -67.51
N SER A 47 11.93 1.59 -66.96
CA SER A 47 13.30 2.17 -66.73
C SER A 47 13.11 3.50 -65.94
N VAL A 48 14.04 4.28 -65.34
CA VAL A 48 15.52 4.45 -65.28
C VAL A 48 15.86 4.81 -63.80
N GLU A 49 16.73 4.09 -63.08
CA GLU A 49 18.17 4.32 -62.81
C GLU A 49 18.59 5.61 -62.04
N THR A 50 19.53 5.46 -61.11
CA THR A 50 20.08 6.50 -60.20
C THR A 50 21.58 6.70 -60.41
N ARG A 51 22.15 7.86 -60.02
CA ARG A 51 23.58 7.95 -59.60
C ARG A 51 24.02 9.26 -58.94
N THR A 52 25.03 9.12 -58.09
CA THR A 52 25.93 10.15 -57.50
C THR A 52 27.38 9.78 -57.89
N PRO A 53 28.49 10.39 -57.42
CA PRO A 53 28.73 11.65 -56.67
C PRO A 53 29.94 12.51 -57.20
N LYS A 54 30.36 13.53 -56.42
CA LYS A 54 31.71 14.18 -56.33
C LYS A 54 32.30 14.99 -57.52
N LYS A 55 32.68 16.25 -57.24
CA LYS A 55 34.04 16.81 -57.48
C LYS A 55 34.29 18.15 -56.74
N THR A 56 35.52 18.67 -56.80
CA THR A 56 36.08 19.76 -55.93
C THR A 56 36.77 20.88 -56.70
N ALA A 57 36.63 22.14 -56.23
CA ALA A 57 37.47 23.33 -56.48
C ALA A 57 37.24 24.31 -55.28
N ILE A 58 38.14 25.14 -54.74
CA ILE A 58 39.19 26.04 -55.29
C ILE A 58 38.59 27.20 -56.11
N GLY A 59 38.76 28.49 -55.79
CA GLY A 59 39.38 29.17 -54.63
C GLY A 59 39.71 30.66 -54.93
N ALA A 60 39.90 31.50 -53.89
CA ALA A 60 40.39 32.91 -53.93
C ALA A 60 39.48 33.98 -54.63
N SER A 61 39.62 35.31 -54.42
CA SER A 61 40.08 36.15 -53.29
C SER A 61 39.82 37.67 -53.57
N ALA A 62 40.06 38.56 -52.58
CA ALA A 62 40.22 40.04 -52.73
C ALA A 62 38.96 40.85 -53.13
N ARG A 63 38.80 42.18 -52.87
CA ARG A 63 39.40 43.23 -51.99
C ARG A 63 38.31 44.35 -51.88
N SER A 64 38.19 45.33 -50.97
CA SER A 64 38.85 45.84 -49.74
C SER A 64 39.02 47.38 -49.82
N ALA A 65 38.17 48.13 -49.11
CA ALA A 65 38.37 49.52 -48.63
C ALA A 65 37.38 49.70 -47.45
N ARG A 66 37.69 50.14 -46.20
CA ARG A 66 38.54 51.22 -45.64
C ARG A 66 38.03 52.61 -46.06
N ILE A 67 37.74 53.52 -45.12
CA ILE A 67 38.69 54.17 -44.19
C ILE A 67 38.06 54.47 -42.79
N SER A 68 38.79 54.06 -41.73
CA SER A 68 39.10 54.70 -40.42
C SER A 68 38.02 55.42 -39.55
N SER A 69 38.18 55.56 -38.22
CA SER A 69 39.41 55.52 -37.42
C SER A 69 39.25 55.04 -35.95
N ARG A 70 40.35 54.46 -35.42
CA ARG A 70 41.00 54.54 -34.08
C ARG A 70 40.16 54.84 -32.80
N ALA A 71 40.47 54.29 -31.62
CA ALA A 71 41.60 53.47 -31.10
C ALA A 71 41.06 52.39 -30.13
N ALA A 72 41.55 51.13 -30.04
CA ALA A 72 42.89 50.59 -29.73
C ALA A 72 43.32 50.85 -28.26
N MET A 73 43.86 49.93 -27.45
CA MET A 73 44.36 48.53 -27.58
C MET A 73 44.31 47.86 -26.15
N VAL A 74 44.69 46.64 -25.74
CA VAL A 74 45.38 45.39 -26.23
C VAL A 74 45.06 44.27 -25.16
N SER A 75 45.14 42.94 -25.33
CA SER A 75 45.00 42.01 -26.48
C SER A 75 44.91 40.54 -25.99
N THR A 76 44.39 39.62 -26.84
CA THR A 76 44.71 38.16 -26.92
C THR A 76 44.40 37.24 -25.71
N SER A 77 44.04 35.95 -25.84
CA SER A 77 43.94 35.07 -27.04
C SER A 77 42.88 33.97 -26.82
N ALA A 78 42.50 33.24 -27.88
CA ALA A 78 41.34 32.33 -27.87
C ALA A 78 41.70 30.82 -27.97
N LYS A 79 40.80 29.94 -27.46
CA LYS A 79 40.30 28.74 -28.20
C LYS A 79 39.22 27.91 -27.45
N ALA A 80 38.41 27.23 -28.27
CA ALA A 80 37.66 25.98 -28.04
C ALA A 80 36.47 25.94 -27.05
N MET A 81 35.33 25.54 -27.62
CA MET A 81 34.19 24.86 -26.97
C MET A 81 34.42 23.32 -27.04
N PRO A 82 33.72 22.45 -26.29
CA PRO A 82 32.25 22.32 -26.35
C PRO A 82 31.53 22.14 -24.99
N SER A 83 30.20 22.13 -25.06
CA SER A 83 29.26 22.07 -23.95
C SER A 83 28.89 20.66 -23.48
N ARG A 84 28.55 20.53 -22.18
CA ARG A 84 27.58 19.57 -21.64
C ARG A 84 26.74 20.26 -20.55
N PRO A 85 25.45 19.93 -20.38
CA PRO A 85 24.62 20.54 -19.34
C PRO A 85 25.04 20.12 -17.93
N ARG A 86 24.80 20.98 -16.95
CA ARG A 86 24.89 20.64 -15.52
C ARG A 86 23.52 20.18 -15.01
N SER A 87 23.50 19.11 -14.22
CA SER A 87 22.36 18.80 -13.36
C SER A 87 22.19 19.89 -12.29
N TRP A 88 20.94 20.25 -12.02
CA TRP A 88 20.59 21.20 -10.95
C TRP A 88 19.92 20.45 -9.80
N ALA A 89 20.55 20.44 -8.64
CA ALA A 89 19.88 20.09 -7.39
C ALA A 89 19.11 21.31 -6.89
N MET A 90 17.84 21.12 -6.51
CA MET A 90 17.07 22.19 -5.87
C MET A 90 17.69 22.54 -4.51
N ARG A 91 17.99 23.82 -4.31
CA ARG A 91 18.31 24.37 -2.98
C ARG A 91 17.03 24.95 -2.40
N ILE A 92 16.49 24.32 -1.36
CA ILE A 92 15.52 24.98 -0.49
C ILE A 92 16.30 26.02 0.33
N ALA A 93 15.93 27.30 0.20
CA ALA A 93 16.59 28.38 0.91
C ALA A 93 15.92 28.63 2.26
N SER A 94 16.65 28.44 3.35
CA SER A 94 16.27 28.90 4.68
C SER A 94 16.48 30.42 4.78
N ALA A 95 15.40 31.19 4.89
CA ALA A 95 15.50 32.61 5.20
C ALA A 95 15.87 32.78 6.69
N GLY A 96 17.07 33.30 6.97
CA GLY A 96 17.48 33.70 8.32
C GLY A 96 17.32 35.20 8.50
N SER A 97 16.57 35.62 9.53
CA SER A 97 16.53 37.00 10.01
C SER A 97 17.74 37.27 10.92
N THR A 98 18.56 38.24 10.56
CA THR A 98 19.67 38.74 11.39
C THR A 98 19.18 39.73 12.44
N GLU A 99 19.70 39.64 13.66
CA GLU A 99 19.90 40.82 14.51
C GLU A 99 21.10 40.63 15.45
N GLU A 100 21.71 41.75 15.81
CA GLU A 100 22.94 41.95 16.60
C GLU A 100 22.58 42.26 18.08
N SER A 101 23.42 42.17 19.11
CA SER A 101 24.78 41.61 19.29
C SER A 101 25.09 41.53 20.81
N ASP A 102 26.38 41.56 21.17
CA ASP A 102 26.97 42.00 22.44
C ASP A 102 27.14 41.02 23.63
N GLU A 103 28.44 40.88 23.90
CA GLU A 103 29.19 40.25 24.99
C GLU A 103 28.60 40.30 26.41
N TRP A 104 28.99 39.32 27.24
CA TRP A 104 29.95 39.58 28.34
C TRP A 104 30.74 38.30 28.72
N ARG A 105 31.94 38.48 29.28
CA ARG A 105 32.86 37.41 29.74
C ARG A 105 32.91 37.33 31.28
N VAL A 106 33.73 36.39 31.80
CA VAL A 106 33.99 36.04 33.22
C VAL A 106 32.99 35.00 33.77
N GLY A 107 33.39 33.98 34.53
CA GLY A 107 34.73 33.54 34.93
C GLY A 107 34.67 32.38 35.94
N THR A 108 35.67 31.51 35.97
CA THR A 108 35.63 30.25 36.74
C THR A 108 35.81 30.43 38.25
N GLN A 109 34.98 29.78 39.08
CA GLN A 109 35.43 29.26 40.37
C GLN A 109 34.68 28.04 40.91
N ARG A 110 35.34 27.40 41.87
CA ARG A 110 35.28 26.01 42.37
C ARG A 110 33.93 25.49 42.93
N SER A 111 33.87 24.16 42.99
CA SER A 111 32.94 23.34 43.75
C SER A 111 32.91 23.60 45.26
N MET A 112 31.73 23.47 45.86
CA MET A 112 31.55 22.63 47.05
C MET A 112 30.10 22.11 47.16
N SER A 113 29.89 21.05 47.93
CA SER A 113 28.63 20.30 48.00
C SER A 113 27.89 20.50 49.32
N THR A 114 26.70 21.09 49.27
CA THR A 114 25.66 21.03 50.33
C THR A 114 24.28 21.00 49.68
N GLY A 115 23.34 20.26 50.28
CA GLY A 115 22.01 20.04 49.69
C GLY A 115 20.94 21.05 50.12
N THR A 116 19.67 20.67 49.87
CA THR A 116 18.42 21.32 50.32
C THR A 116 17.88 22.48 49.47
N THR A 117 17.12 22.11 48.43
CA THR A 117 15.89 22.80 47.91
C THR A 117 15.88 24.33 47.71
N SER A 118 15.76 24.76 46.44
CA SER A 118 15.07 26.01 46.09
C SER A 118 14.29 25.91 44.76
N ARG A 119 13.07 26.45 44.79
CA ARG A 119 12.01 26.43 43.76
C ARG A 119 12.44 26.81 42.34
N SER A 120 11.84 26.15 41.34
CA SER A 120 11.58 26.74 40.02
C SER A 120 10.30 27.60 40.07
N PRO A 121 10.21 28.75 39.38
CA PRO A 121 9.07 29.66 39.50
C PRO A 121 8.09 29.59 38.31
N PHE A 122 7.15 28.63 38.31
CA PHE A 122 5.80 28.81 37.75
C PHE A 122 4.85 27.82 38.43
N GLY A 123 3.80 28.34 39.07
CA GLY A 123 2.97 27.55 40.00
C GLY A 123 1.58 27.23 39.47
N TYR A 124 1.24 25.95 39.40
CA TYR A 124 -0.14 25.47 39.53
C TYR A 124 -0.28 24.72 40.86
N HIS A 125 -1.21 25.15 41.70
CA HIS A 125 -1.47 24.51 43.00
C HIS A 125 -2.21 23.17 42.80
N ARG A 126 -1.51 22.06 43.02
CA ARG A 126 -2.11 20.72 43.10
C ARG A 126 -2.46 20.40 44.55
N LYS A 127 -3.69 19.96 44.83
CA LYS A 127 -4.07 19.42 46.14
C LYS A 127 -3.70 17.93 46.21
N PRO A 128 -3.34 17.37 47.39
CA PRO A 128 -3.29 15.93 47.59
C PRO A 128 -4.73 15.41 47.76
N GLY A 129 -5.16 14.49 46.90
CA GLY A 129 -6.48 13.83 47.03
C GLY A 129 -7.14 13.41 45.71
N ASP A 130 -6.74 13.97 44.58
CA ASP A 130 -7.39 13.70 43.29
C ASP A 130 -6.94 12.37 42.66
N GLU A 131 -7.71 11.29 42.88
CA GLU A 131 -7.65 10.09 42.04
C GLU A 131 -8.13 10.42 40.62
N ILE A 132 -7.39 9.97 39.60
CA ILE A 132 -7.74 10.22 38.20
C ILE A 132 -8.78 9.17 37.75
N GLN A 133 -10.05 9.45 38.04
CA GLN A 133 -11.18 8.72 37.47
C GLN A 133 -11.48 9.28 36.06
N PRO A 134 -11.33 8.50 34.97
CA PRO A 134 -11.68 8.98 33.63
C PRO A 134 -13.19 9.14 33.48
N ARG A 135 -13.67 10.36 33.25
CA ARG A 135 -15.10 10.66 33.05
C ARG A 135 -15.46 10.69 31.56
N PHE A 136 -15.85 9.54 31.03
CA PHE A 136 -16.40 9.37 29.67
C PHE A 136 -17.86 9.87 29.52
N ASP A 137 -18.21 11.03 30.10
CA ASP A 137 -19.57 11.60 30.10
C ASP A 137 -19.86 12.54 28.89
N SER A 138 -18.87 12.78 28.02
CA SER A 138 -18.82 13.92 27.09
C SER A 138 -19.65 13.80 25.79
N LEU A 139 -20.38 12.69 25.60
CA LEU A 139 -21.34 12.49 24.50
C LEU A 139 -22.80 12.75 24.90
N ARG A 140 -23.16 12.48 26.16
CA ARG A 140 -24.55 12.51 26.61
C ARG A 140 -25.20 13.90 26.50
N ASN A 141 -24.44 14.95 26.82
CA ASN A 141 -24.96 16.31 26.86
C ASN A 141 -25.13 16.97 25.47
N GLY A 142 -24.65 16.34 24.39
CA GLY A 142 -24.77 16.87 23.03
C GLY A 142 -26.11 16.57 22.33
N LEU A 143 -26.82 15.52 22.78
CA LEU A 143 -27.94 14.90 22.06
C LEU A 143 -29.33 15.18 22.66
N GLU A 144 -29.43 15.94 23.75
CA GLU A 144 -30.71 16.17 24.47
C GLU A 144 -31.52 17.39 23.95
N SER A 145 -31.17 17.98 22.80
CA SER A 145 -31.69 19.27 22.32
C SER A 145 -32.79 19.23 21.22
N PHE A 146 -33.45 18.09 20.99
CA PHE A 146 -34.60 17.99 20.07
C PHE A 146 -35.83 17.29 20.67
N PRO A 147 -37.06 17.73 20.36
CA PRO A 147 -38.29 17.20 20.97
C PRO A 147 -38.65 15.82 20.41
N ARG A 148 -38.86 14.85 21.31
CA ARG A 148 -39.39 13.52 20.95
C ARG A 148 -40.90 13.61 20.70
N PRO A 149 -41.45 12.96 19.66
CA PRO A 149 -42.90 12.83 19.49
C PRO A 149 -43.51 11.98 20.62
N SER A 150 -44.71 12.35 21.07
CA SER A 150 -45.40 11.70 22.18
C SER A 150 -46.06 10.38 21.77
N VAL A 151 -45.88 9.33 22.58
CA VAL A 151 -46.55 8.02 22.38
C VAL A 151 -48.00 8.09 22.88
N SER A 152 -48.91 8.47 21.99
CA SER A 152 -50.36 8.43 22.23
C SER A 152 -51.13 8.22 20.92
N ASP A 153 -51.28 6.96 20.50
CA ASP A 153 -52.55 6.36 20.02
C ASP A 153 -52.32 5.04 19.26
N LEU A 154 -52.37 3.92 19.99
CA LEU A 154 -52.35 2.57 19.43
C LEU A 154 -53.45 1.67 20.04
N ARG A 155 -54.72 1.97 19.74
CA ARG A 155 -55.84 1.04 19.94
C ARG A 155 -56.96 1.18 18.91
N LYS A 156 -56.99 0.26 17.93
CA LYS A 156 -58.16 -0.53 17.43
C LYS A 156 -58.04 -0.84 15.92
N CYS A 157 -58.05 -2.12 15.58
CA CYS A 157 -58.66 -2.65 14.35
C CYS A 157 -59.18 -4.08 14.61
N PRO A 158 -60.17 -4.59 13.85
CA PRO A 158 -60.92 -5.81 14.20
C PRO A 158 -60.30 -7.11 13.66
N PRO A 159 -60.83 -8.30 14.06
CA PRO A 159 -60.25 -9.58 13.68
C PRO A 159 -60.84 -10.21 12.39
N GLY A 160 -59.94 -10.70 11.53
CA GLY A 160 -60.06 -12.01 10.87
C GLY A 160 -60.79 -12.11 9.52
N GLU A 161 -60.06 -12.58 8.51
CA GLU A 161 -60.48 -13.66 7.59
C GLU A 161 -59.21 -14.40 7.05
N PRO A 162 -59.31 -15.69 6.63
CA PRO A 162 -58.12 -16.54 6.40
C PRO A 162 -57.65 -16.61 4.92
N PRO A 163 -56.34 -16.74 4.65
CA PRO A 163 -55.82 -17.06 3.32
C PRO A 163 -56.14 -18.51 2.90
N GLY A 164 -56.34 -18.72 1.59
CA GLY A 164 -56.70 -20.02 1.01
C GLY A 164 -55.59 -21.08 0.97
N SER A 165 -55.97 -22.30 0.61
CA SER A 165 -55.12 -23.49 0.69
C SER A 165 -53.99 -23.55 -0.36
N ALA A 166 -52.76 -23.75 0.10
CA ALA A 166 -51.67 -24.30 -0.73
C ALA A 166 -51.38 -25.76 -0.31
N ARG A 167 -51.64 -26.73 -1.20
CA ARG A 167 -51.25 -28.14 -1.01
C ARG A 167 -49.87 -28.37 -1.65
N GLY A 168 -48.89 -28.89 -0.90
CA GLY A 168 -47.56 -29.13 -1.50
C GLY A 168 -46.44 -29.67 -0.62
N VAL A 169 -46.70 -30.36 0.49
CA VAL A 169 -45.61 -30.94 1.33
C VAL A 169 -45.42 -32.42 1.02
N LEU A 170 -44.30 -32.76 0.40
CA LEU A 170 -43.84 -34.15 0.25
C LEU A 170 -43.23 -34.67 1.58
N PRO A 171 -43.48 -35.92 1.98
CA PRO A 171 -42.92 -36.47 3.22
C PRO A 171 -41.42 -36.73 3.11
N LEU A 172 -40.62 -35.98 3.87
CA LEU A 172 -39.18 -36.24 4.03
C LEU A 172 -38.96 -37.64 4.62
N ASN A 173 -38.12 -38.43 3.96
CA ASN A 173 -37.75 -39.77 4.42
C ASN A 173 -36.99 -39.67 5.77
N ARG A 174 -37.21 -40.62 6.68
CA ARG A 174 -36.55 -40.71 8.00
C ARG A 174 -35.01 -40.69 7.92
N ALA A 175 -34.43 -41.12 6.79
CA ALA A 175 -32.99 -40.98 6.54
C ALA A 175 -32.55 -39.50 6.39
N SER A 176 -33.29 -38.72 5.60
CA SER A 176 -33.03 -37.28 5.38
C SER A 176 -33.20 -36.46 6.66
N ALA A 177 -34.24 -36.78 7.45
CA ALA A 177 -34.45 -36.14 8.76
C ALA A 177 -33.28 -36.42 9.74
N ARG A 178 -32.72 -37.64 9.75
CA ARG A 178 -31.54 -37.97 10.56
C ARG A 178 -30.28 -37.26 10.07
N ALA A 179 -30.08 -37.14 8.76
CA ALA A 179 -28.95 -36.37 8.21
C ALA A 179 -29.02 -34.88 8.62
N LEU A 180 -30.21 -34.28 8.56
CA LEU A 180 -30.42 -32.88 8.98
C LEU A 180 -30.17 -32.68 10.49
N VAL A 181 -30.63 -33.59 11.34
CA VAL A 181 -30.37 -33.54 12.79
C VAL A 181 -28.88 -33.71 13.11
N VAL A 182 -28.16 -34.57 12.37
CA VAL A 182 -26.70 -34.73 12.54
C VAL A 182 -25.93 -33.49 12.04
N ALA A 183 -26.38 -32.85 10.97
CA ALA A 183 -25.80 -31.58 10.49
C ALA A 183 -25.98 -30.46 11.53
N LEU A 184 -27.20 -30.25 12.04
CA LEU A 184 -27.49 -29.27 13.09
C LEU A 184 -26.75 -29.56 14.42
N ALA A 185 -26.53 -30.84 14.74
CA ALA A 185 -25.72 -31.26 15.88
C ALA A 185 -24.22 -30.96 15.67
N LEU A 186 -23.70 -31.08 14.45
CA LEU A 186 -22.33 -30.72 14.12
C LEU A 186 -22.13 -29.20 14.09
N GLU A 187 -23.06 -28.44 13.52
CA GLU A 187 -23.03 -26.97 13.52
C GLU A 187 -23.05 -26.40 14.95
N SER A 188 -23.90 -26.94 15.83
CA SER A 188 -23.94 -26.54 17.25
C SER A 188 -22.71 -26.99 18.05
N LEU A 189 -22.09 -28.13 17.73
CA LEU A 189 -20.80 -28.54 18.31
C LEU A 189 -19.63 -27.65 17.85
N VAL A 190 -19.60 -27.19 16.60
CA VAL A 190 -18.59 -26.23 16.13
C VAL A 190 -18.80 -24.86 16.77
N GLY A 191 -20.04 -24.37 16.82
CA GLY A 191 -20.38 -23.09 17.44
C GLY A 191 -20.18 -23.04 18.96
N ALA A 192 -20.16 -24.19 19.64
CA ALA A 192 -19.76 -24.26 21.05
C ALA A 192 -18.24 -24.03 21.23
N CYS A 193 -17.42 -24.69 20.42
CA CYS A 193 -15.95 -24.62 20.51
C CYS A 193 -15.34 -23.23 20.22
N GLU A 194 -16.08 -22.31 19.59
CA GLU A 194 -15.64 -20.91 19.45
C GLU A 194 -16.03 -20.03 20.65
N ARG A 195 -17.08 -20.40 21.40
CA ARG A 195 -17.56 -19.63 22.58
C ARG A 195 -16.70 -19.82 23.83
N ASP A 196 -16.00 -20.94 23.95
CA ASP A 196 -15.15 -21.26 25.11
C ASP A 196 -13.75 -20.62 25.06
N ARG A 197 -13.44 -19.79 24.05
CA ARG A 197 -12.17 -19.06 23.98
C ARG A 197 -12.20 -17.82 24.89
N PRO A 198 -11.30 -17.69 25.88
CA PRO A 198 -11.28 -16.51 26.74
C PRO A 198 -10.87 -15.26 25.95
N THR A 199 -11.35 -14.10 26.37
CA THR A 199 -10.93 -12.77 25.87
C THR A 199 -9.66 -12.26 26.56
N PHE A 200 -9.08 -11.17 26.07
CA PHE A 200 -8.12 -10.33 26.77
C PHE A 200 -8.79 -9.10 27.41
N GLY A 201 -9.71 -8.46 26.67
CA GLY A 201 -10.64 -7.45 27.18
C GLY A 201 -11.84 -8.04 27.90
N PRO A 202 -12.84 -7.22 28.29
CA PRO A 202 -14.05 -7.72 28.93
C PRO A 202 -14.88 -8.58 27.96
N GLU A 203 -15.68 -9.50 28.50
CA GLU A 203 -16.55 -10.38 27.70
C GLU A 203 -17.78 -9.66 27.11
N THR A 204 -18.18 -8.55 27.75
CA THR A 204 -19.32 -7.71 27.36
C THR A 204 -18.90 -6.25 27.24
N ARG A 205 -19.49 -5.53 26.27
CA ARG A 205 -19.28 -4.10 26.07
C ARG A 205 -19.65 -3.29 27.33
N ARG A 206 -18.81 -2.32 27.68
CA ARG A 206 -19.00 -1.42 28.84
C ARG A 206 -19.97 -0.27 28.54
N HIS A 207 -19.84 0.31 27.34
CA HIS A 207 -20.69 1.39 26.85
C HIS A 207 -22.06 0.85 26.37
N ARG A 208 -23.11 1.68 26.42
CA ARG A 208 -24.51 1.31 26.10
C ARG A 208 -25.19 2.21 25.06
N ASP A 209 -24.51 3.27 24.64
CA ASP A 209 -24.75 3.99 23.39
C ASP A 209 -24.49 3.09 22.16
N ASN A 210 -24.75 3.60 20.95
CA ASN A 210 -24.43 2.94 19.68
C ASN A 210 -23.23 3.62 18.99
N VAL A 211 -22.18 3.92 19.78
CA VAL A 211 -20.98 4.68 19.35
C VAL A 211 -19.74 3.80 19.45
N LEU A 212 -18.99 3.62 18.36
CA LEU A 212 -17.80 2.76 18.40
C LEU A 212 -16.59 3.49 19.02
N TYR A 213 -16.00 2.93 20.08
CA TYR A 213 -14.78 3.46 20.71
C TYR A 213 -13.52 2.81 20.10
N VAL A 214 -12.68 3.59 19.44
CA VAL A 214 -11.56 3.11 18.59
C VAL A 214 -10.25 3.78 19.00
N GLY A 215 -9.12 3.08 18.88
CA GLY A 215 -7.81 3.72 18.94
C GLY A 215 -7.45 4.45 17.65
N GLY A 216 -7.30 5.77 17.70
CA GLY A 216 -6.96 6.61 16.54
C GLY A 216 -5.50 6.48 16.08
N GLY A 217 -4.58 6.16 16.99
CA GLY A 217 -3.13 6.21 16.75
C GLY A 217 -2.53 7.54 17.22
N SER A 218 -1.57 8.07 16.45
CA SER A 218 -1.04 9.42 16.66
C SER A 218 -2.07 10.51 16.33
N GLU A 219 -1.77 11.75 16.70
CA GLU A 219 -2.53 12.92 16.23
C GLU A 219 -2.42 13.01 14.69
N PRO A 220 -3.52 13.23 13.94
CA PRO A 220 -3.46 13.40 12.50
C PRO A 220 -2.65 14.64 12.08
N GLU A 221 -1.78 14.50 11.06
CA GLU A 221 -1.10 15.66 10.47
C GLU A 221 -2.07 16.56 9.70
N SER A 222 -3.09 15.95 9.07
CA SER A 222 -4.18 16.65 8.41
C SER A 222 -5.40 15.75 8.22
N ILE A 223 -6.58 16.36 8.13
CA ILE A 223 -7.80 15.72 7.62
C ILE A 223 -8.30 16.39 6.33
N ASP A 224 -7.40 17.10 5.63
CA ASP A 224 -7.62 17.59 4.27
C ASP A 224 -7.25 16.45 3.28
N PRO A 225 -8.22 15.91 2.50
CA PRO A 225 -7.97 14.87 1.50
C PRO A 225 -6.79 15.14 0.57
N GLY A 226 -6.54 16.41 0.23
CA GLY A 226 -5.44 16.81 -0.65
C GLY A 226 -4.10 17.07 0.04
N LYS A 227 -3.98 16.85 1.35
CA LYS A 227 -2.73 17.10 2.11
C LYS A 227 -2.33 16.03 3.13
N SER A 228 -3.26 15.22 3.64
CA SER A 228 -2.92 14.10 4.53
C SER A 228 -2.02 13.07 3.82
N TYR A 229 -1.08 12.51 4.57
CA TYR A 229 -0.17 11.44 4.16
C TYR A 229 0.01 10.37 5.26
N ASP A 230 -0.75 10.52 6.34
CA ASP A 230 -0.64 9.83 7.61
C ASP A 230 -1.83 8.89 7.84
N GLY A 231 -1.59 7.72 8.43
CA GLY A 231 -2.63 6.72 8.66
C GLY A 231 -3.85 7.25 9.43
N PRO A 232 -3.68 7.95 10.57
CA PRO A 232 -4.80 8.54 11.32
C PRO A 232 -5.61 9.57 10.52
N GLY A 233 -4.95 10.48 9.79
CA GLY A 233 -5.62 11.43 8.90
C GLY A 233 -6.41 10.73 7.80
N ILE A 234 -5.81 9.75 7.12
CA ILE A 234 -6.46 8.95 6.07
C ILE A 234 -7.67 8.17 6.60
N ASP A 235 -7.57 7.58 7.79
CA ASP A 235 -8.68 6.87 8.43
C ASP A 235 -9.84 7.80 8.79
N VAL A 236 -9.57 9.00 9.33
CA VAL A 236 -10.61 10.01 9.59
C VAL A 236 -11.22 10.53 8.29
N ILE A 237 -10.41 10.80 7.25
CA ILE A 237 -10.90 11.23 5.93
C ILE A 237 -11.87 10.21 5.33
N ARG A 238 -11.60 8.90 5.46
CA ARG A 238 -12.44 7.82 4.89
C ARG A 238 -13.87 7.82 5.44
N GLU A 239 -14.06 8.28 6.68
CA GLU A 239 -15.39 8.33 7.31
C GLU A 239 -16.09 9.67 7.09
N LEU A 240 -15.32 10.76 6.87
CA LEU A 240 -15.84 12.09 6.57
C LEU A 240 -16.17 12.29 5.08
N PHE A 241 -15.44 11.66 4.16
CA PHE A 241 -15.55 11.91 2.72
C PHE A 241 -15.68 10.61 1.92
N GLU A 242 -16.55 10.62 0.90
CA GLU A 242 -16.71 9.50 -0.03
C GLU A 242 -16.30 9.91 -1.45
N GLY A 243 -15.45 9.09 -2.09
CA GLY A 243 -15.03 9.28 -3.46
C GLY A 243 -16.10 8.87 -4.49
N LEU A 244 -15.70 8.79 -5.76
CA LEU A 244 -16.56 8.24 -6.82
C LEU A 244 -16.96 6.80 -6.48
N LEU A 245 -16.02 6.03 -5.94
CA LEU A 245 -16.18 4.64 -5.53
C LEU A 245 -15.84 4.48 -4.04
N ARG A 246 -16.20 3.36 -3.45
CA ARG A 246 -15.95 3.01 -2.04
C ARG A 246 -15.47 1.56 -1.92
N TYR A 247 -14.61 1.26 -0.94
CA TYR A 247 -14.12 -0.11 -0.73
C TYR A 247 -15.25 -1.07 -0.32
N ASP A 248 -15.28 -2.28 -0.90
CA ASP A 248 -15.85 -3.43 -0.23
C ASP A 248 -15.02 -3.73 1.04
N PRO A 249 -15.64 -3.86 2.24
CA PRO A 249 -14.91 -4.01 3.51
C PRO A 249 -14.16 -5.35 3.64
N LYS A 250 -14.39 -6.30 2.74
CA LYS A 250 -13.85 -7.66 2.77
C LYS A 250 -12.92 -7.95 1.58
N THR A 251 -13.31 -7.58 0.36
CA THR A 251 -12.52 -7.85 -0.86
C THR A 251 -11.64 -6.68 -1.29
N LEU A 252 -11.92 -5.46 -0.79
CA LEU A 252 -11.34 -4.19 -1.27
C LEU A 252 -11.60 -3.89 -2.75
N GLU A 253 -12.52 -4.62 -3.39
CA GLU A 253 -12.98 -4.30 -4.73
C GLU A 253 -13.74 -2.95 -4.70
N PRO A 254 -13.60 -2.11 -5.73
CA PRO A 254 -14.22 -0.78 -5.74
C PRO A 254 -15.72 -0.90 -6.07
N LEU A 255 -16.56 -0.59 -5.09
CA LEU A 255 -18.01 -0.53 -5.19
C LEU A 255 -18.50 0.88 -5.56
N PRO A 256 -19.71 1.03 -6.14
CA PRO A 256 -20.36 2.33 -6.34
C PRO A 256 -20.41 3.18 -5.05
N GLY A 257 -19.78 4.36 -5.08
CA GLY A 257 -19.78 5.38 -4.03
C GLY A 257 -20.72 6.52 -4.42
N ALA A 258 -20.20 7.74 -4.56
CA ALA A 258 -20.94 8.86 -5.14
C ALA A 258 -21.34 8.60 -6.62
N ALA A 259 -20.53 7.84 -7.36
CA ALA A 259 -20.90 7.32 -8.68
C ALA A 259 -21.76 6.05 -8.54
N GLU A 260 -22.89 6.00 -9.24
CA GLU A 260 -23.77 4.83 -9.30
C GLU A 260 -23.39 3.85 -10.41
N SER A 261 -22.73 4.35 -11.46
CA SER A 261 -22.28 3.57 -12.61
C SER A 261 -21.10 4.27 -13.31
N TRP A 262 -20.38 3.52 -14.13
CA TRP A 262 -19.34 4.07 -15.00
C TRP A 262 -19.15 3.24 -16.28
N GLU A 263 -18.70 3.91 -17.34
CA GLU A 263 -18.27 3.31 -18.60
C GLU A 263 -16.73 3.38 -18.73
N VAL A 264 -16.14 2.41 -19.43
CA VAL A 264 -14.71 2.37 -19.75
C VAL A 264 -14.54 2.09 -21.25
N SER A 265 -13.67 2.84 -21.93
CA SER A 265 -13.35 2.61 -23.35
C SER A 265 -12.60 1.30 -23.59
N GLU A 266 -12.68 0.76 -24.81
CA GLU A 266 -11.99 -0.47 -25.23
C GLU A 266 -10.46 -0.43 -25.05
N ASP A 267 -9.87 0.77 -25.09
CA ASP A 267 -8.44 0.99 -24.87
C ASP A 267 -8.05 1.22 -23.39
N GLY A 268 -9.02 1.24 -22.47
CA GLY A 268 -8.81 1.43 -21.04
C GLY A 268 -8.34 2.83 -20.62
N ARG A 269 -8.48 3.84 -21.49
CA ARG A 269 -7.98 5.21 -21.25
C ARG A 269 -9.04 6.24 -20.89
N ARG A 270 -10.30 6.04 -21.29
CA ARG A 270 -11.41 6.96 -21.02
C ARG A 270 -12.41 6.31 -20.10
N TYR A 271 -12.72 7.01 -19.01
CA TYR A 271 -13.73 6.64 -18.03
C TYR A 271 -14.81 7.72 -18.02
N VAL A 272 -16.07 7.32 -17.89
CA VAL A 272 -17.19 8.25 -17.64
C VAL A 272 -17.94 7.75 -16.41
N PHE A 273 -18.06 8.59 -15.39
CA PHE A 273 -18.79 8.29 -14.15
C PHE A 273 -20.10 9.05 -14.11
N THR A 274 -21.18 8.34 -13.79
CA THR A 274 -22.50 8.92 -13.53
C THR A 274 -22.69 9.02 -12.02
N LEU A 275 -22.81 10.22 -11.48
CA LEU A 275 -23.13 10.47 -10.08
C LEU A 275 -24.60 10.17 -9.77
N ARG A 276 -24.88 9.78 -8.53
CA ARG A 276 -26.25 9.60 -8.00
C ARG A 276 -27.07 10.89 -8.07
N GLU A 277 -28.39 10.74 -8.10
CA GLU A 277 -29.31 11.87 -7.94
C GLU A 277 -29.37 12.34 -6.48
N GLY A 278 -29.54 13.65 -6.28
CA GLY A 278 -29.78 14.24 -4.96
C GLY A 278 -28.58 14.26 -4.01
N LEU A 279 -27.35 14.03 -4.49
CA LEU A 279 -26.15 14.13 -3.66
C LEU A 279 -25.98 15.52 -3.07
N VAL A 280 -25.69 15.57 -1.78
CA VAL A 280 -25.49 16.80 -1.01
C VAL A 280 -24.34 16.64 -0.02
N TRP A 281 -23.69 17.76 0.27
CA TRP A 281 -22.76 17.96 1.36
C TRP A 281 -23.48 17.99 2.73
N SER A 282 -22.73 17.93 3.83
CA SER A 282 -23.24 17.95 5.22
C SER A 282 -23.92 19.27 5.63
N ASP A 283 -23.77 20.33 4.82
CA ASP A 283 -24.45 21.61 4.98
C ASP A 283 -25.68 21.77 4.05
N GLY A 284 -25.99 20.77 3.23
CA GLY A 284 -27.09 20.78 2.27
C GLY A 284 -26.77 21.38 0.90
N THR A 285 -25.54 21.84 0.66
CA THR A 285 -25.07 22.26 -0.68
C THR A 285 -25.06 21.03 -1.62
N PRO A 286 -25.51 21.13 -2.89
CA PRO A 286 -25.38 20.02 -3.84
C PRO A 286 -23.92 19.58 -4.03
N LEU A 287 -23.70 18.27 -4.15
CA LEU A 287 -22.41 17.67 -4.53
C LEU A 287 -22.49 17.26 -6.01
N THR A 288 -21.54 17.74 -6.81
CA THR A 288 -21.57 17.63 -8.28
C THR A 288 -20.26 17.10 -8.86
N ALA A 289 -20.27 16.74 -10.14
CA ALA A 289 -19.05 16.39 -10.89
C ALA A 289 -18.04 17.55 -10.92
N HIS A 290 -18.51 18.81 -10.83
CA HIS A 290 -17.64 19.99 -10.75
C HIS A 290 -16.80 20.01 -9.46
N ASP A 291 -17.30 19.45 -8.34
CA ASP A 291 -16.53 19.31 -7.10
C ASP A 291 -15.39 18.30 -7.27
N PHE A 292 -15.64 17.16 -7.92
CA PHE A 292 -14.60 16.17 -8.24
C PHE A 292 -13.53 16.75 -9.18
N GLU A 293 -13.95 17.41 -10.26
CA GLU A 293 -13.02 18.10 -11.16
C GLU A 293 -12.15 19.13 -10.42
N TRP A 294 -12.78 19.99 -9.61
CA TRP A 294 -12.04 21.00 -8.84
C TRP A 294 -11.08 20.36 -7.84
N SER A 295 -11.50 19.31 -7.14
CA SER A 295 -10.73 18.62 -6.11
C SER A 295 -9.49 17.93 -6.68
N TRP A 296 -9.63 17.17 -7.77
CA TRP A 296 -8.50 16.47 -8.37
C TRP A 296 -7.53 17.45 -9.04
N LYS A 297 -8.03 18.52 -9.67
CA LYS A 297 -7.19 19.63 -10.16
C LYS A 297 -6.52 20.39 -9.00
N ARG A 298 -7.13 20.47 -7.81
CA ARG A 298 -6.49 21.01 -6.59
C ARG A 298 -5.37 20.10 -6.10
N VAL A 299 -5.55 18.79 -6.04
CA VAL A 299 -4.49 17.84 -5.64
C VAL A 299 -3.28 17.92 -6.58
N LEU A 300 -3.53 18.06 -7.88
CA LEU A 300 -2.48 18.25 -8.89
C LEU A 300 -1.82 19.64 -8.87
N ALA A 301 -2.45 20.68 -8.31
CA ALA A 301 -1.91 22.03 -8.33
C ALA A 301 -0.57 22.12 -7.56
N PRO A 302 0.51 22.68 -8.15
CA PRO A 302 1.82 22.80 -7.48
C PRO A 302 1.75 23.48 -6.10
N GLU A 303 0.86 24.47 -5.95
CA GLU A 303 0.67 25.26 -4.73
C GLU A 303 0.03 24.45 -3.59
N THR A 304 -0.67 23.35 -3.90
CA THR A 304 -1.21 22.44 -2.89
C THR A 304 -0.11 21.61 -2.23
N ALA A 305 0.99 21.34 -2.94
CA ALA A 305 2.10 20.48 -2.47
C ALA A 305 1.61 19.13 -1.91
N ALA A 306 0.62 18.51 -2.57
CA ALA A 306 0.02 17.24 -2.13
C ALA A 306 1.02 16.09 -2.26
N GLN A 307 1.32 15.40 -1.16
CA GLN A 307 2.29 14.30 -1.15
C GLN A 307 1.87 13.13 -2.06
N TYR A 308 0.57 12.91 -2.21
CA TYR A 308 -0.02 11.90 -3.10
C TYR A 308 -0.29 12.38 -4.56
N ALA A 309 0.15 13.57 -4.97
CA ALA A 309 -0.09 14.08 -6.34
C ALA A 309 0.38 13.11 -7.45
N ALA A 310 1.40 12.29 -7.17
CA ALA A 310 1.90 11.27 -8.09
C ALA A 310 0.86 10.20 -8.46
N LEU A 311 -0.15 9.93 -7.63
CA LEU A 311 -1.23 8.99 -7.96
C LEU A 311 -2.15 9.51 -9.08
N PHE A 312 -2.12 10.82 -9.37
CA PHE A 312 -2.90 11.48 -10.41
C PHE A 312 -2.09 11.72 -11.69
N TRP A 313 -0.81 11.33 -11.73
CA TRP A 313 0.09 11.60 -12.86
C TRP A 313 -0.22 10.83 -14.14
N ASP A 314 -0.95 9.71 -14.06
CA ASP A 314 -1.40 8.96 -15.24
C ASP A 314 -2.66 9.55 -15.90
N ILE A 315 -3.30 10.55 -15.28
CA ILE A 315 -4.36 11.35 -15.91
C ILE A 315 -3.73 12.24 -17.01
N GLU A 316 -4.38 12.34 -18.17
CA GLU A 316 -3.95 13.16 -19.31
C GLU A 316 -3.56 14.58 -18.84
N GLY A 317 -2.35 15.02 -19.16
CA GLY A 317 -1.81 16.32 -18.74
C GLY A 317 -1.49 16.49 -17.24
N GLY A 318 -1.93 15.58 -16.37
CA GLY A 318 -1.86 15.69 -14.91
C GLY A 318 -0.42 15.88 -14.39
N LYS A 319 0.51 15.02 -14.82
CA LYS A 319 1.94 15.15 -14.47
C LYS A 319 2.55 16.46 -14.96
N ALA A 320 2.18 16.93 -16.14
CA ALA A 320 2.71 18.18 -16.70
C ALA A 320 2.24 19.40 -15.89
N TYR A 321 0.96 19.44 -15.51
CA TYR A 321 0.42 20.49 -14.65
C TYR A 321 1.07 20.49 -13.25
N ASN A 322 1.18 19.32 -12.61
CA ASN A 322 1.77 19.21 -11.28
C ASN A 322 3.26 19.55 -11.20
N LEU A 323 4.00 19.36 -12.29
CA LEU A 323 5.40 19.79 -12.42
C LEU A 323 5.55 21.23 -12.96
N GLY A 324 4.46 21.98 -13.13
CA GLY A 324 4.46 23.37 -13.60
C GLY A 324 4.84 23.56 -15.07
N SER A 325 4.79 22.50 -15.88
CA SER A 325 5.13 22.51 -17.31
C SER A 325 3.91 22.40 -18.25
N GLY A 326 2.69 22.29 -17.71
CA GLY A 326 1.41 22.28 -18.41
C GLY A 326 0.36 23.09 -17.64
N SER A 327 -0.85 23.25 -18.19
CA SER A 327 -1.92 24.06 -17.56
C SER A 327 -2.98 23.21 -16.86
N ARG A 328 -3.80 23.88 -16.03
CA ARG A 328 -4.95 23.29 -15.32
C ARG A 328 -6.05 22.79 -16.25
N ASP A 329 -6.12 23.31 -17.47
CA ASP A 329 -7.18 23.03 -18.45
C ASP A 329 -6.81 21.87 -19.40
N ASP A 330 -5.51 21.57 -19.50
CA ASP A 330 -4.96 20.37 -20.15
C ASP A 330 -5.26 19.10 -19.34
N VAL A 331 -5.54 19.22 -18.03
CA VAL A 331 -5.81 18.08 -17.15
C VAL A 331 -7.11 17.38 -17.57
N GLY A 332 -6.99 16.09 -17.91
CA GLY A 332 -8.05 15.19 -18.39
C GLY A 332 -9.08 14.77 -17.33
N VAL A 333 -9.58 15.71 -16.53
CA VAL A 333 -10.74 15.56 -15.65
C VAL A 333 -11.72 16.67 -16.02
N ARG A 334 -12.95 16.31 -16.40
CA ARG A 334 -13.96 17.26 -16.89
C ARG A 334 -15.36 16.84 -16.46
N ALA A 335 -16.05 17.70 -15.72
CA ALA A 335 -17.49 17.61 -15.56
C ALA A 335 -18.16 18.04 -16.88
N LEU A 336 -18.94 17.13 -17.48
CA LEU A 336 -19.72 17.41 -18.69
C LEU A 336 -21.06 18.09 -18.36
N ASP A 337 -21.57 17.78 -17.17
CA ASP A 337 -22.74 18.35 -16.49
C ASP A 337 -22.60 18.09 -14.97
N ASP A 338 -23.60 18.48 -14.16
CA ASP A 338 -23.57 18.32 -12.69
C ASP A 338 -23.40 16.85 -12.22
N ARG A 339 -23.76 15.85 -13.03
CA ARG A 339 -23.71 14.42 -12.69
C ARG A 339 -22.69 13.62 -13.49
N THR A 340 -22.24 14.08 -14.65
CA THR A 340 -21.38 13.30 -15.55
C THR A 340 -19.92 13.75 -15.49
N LEU A 341 -19.02 12.90 -14.98
CA LEU A 341 -17.58 13.18 -14.94
C LEU A 341 -16.81 12.32 -15.97
N GLU A 342 -16.15 12.97 -16.93
CA GLU A 342 -15.18 12.33 -17.83
C GLU A 342 -13.77 12.38 -17.23
N VAL A 343 -13.07 11.24 -17.24
CA VAL A 343 -11.64 11.15 -16.92
C VAL A 343 -10.88 10.49 -18.08
N ARG A 344 -9.71 11.03 -18.42
CA ARG A 344 -8.82 10.54 -19.48
C ARG A 344 -7.44 10.24 -18.93
N LEU A 345 -6.84 9.14 -19.38
CA LEU A 345 -5.52 8.67 -18.94
C LEU A 345 -4.51 8.65 -20.10
N GLU A 346 -3.26 8.98 -19.81
CA GLU A 346 -2.10 8.91 -20.71
C GLU A 346 -1.86 7.49 -21.26
N ARG A 347 -2.33 6.47 -20.52
CA ARG A 347 -2.15 5.04 -20.79
C ARG A 347 -3.24 4.21 -20.08
N PRO A 348 -3.41 2.92 -20.41
CA PRO A 348 -4.23 2.02 -19.62
C PRO A 348 -3.64 1.87 -18.21
N VAL A 349 -4.51 1.92 -17.19
CA VAL A 349 -4.14 1.71 -15.78
C VAL A 349 -5.13 0.71 -15.17
N PRO A 350 -4.83 -0.61 -15.18
CA PRO A 350 -5.81 -1.65 -14.81
C PRO A 350 -6.37 -1.56 -13.38
N TRP A 351 -5.70 -0.84 -12.47
CA TRP A 351 -6.12 -0.63 -11.08
C TRP A 351 -6.70 0.77 -10.83
N PHE A 352 -6.96 1.58 -11.85
CA PHE A 352 -7.43 2.98 -11.69
C PHE A 352 -8.67 3.09 -10.80
N LEU A 353 -9.67 2.21 -11.03
CA LEU A 353 -10.89 2.16 -10.23
C LEU A 353 -10.62 1.85 -8.75
N SER A 354 -9.57 1.08 -8.43
CA SER A 354 -9.16 0.74 -7.06
C SER A 354 -8.47 1.90 -6.32
N LEU A 355 -8.09 2.99 -7.03
CA LEU A 355 -7.60 4.22 -6.42
C LEU A 355 -8.74 5.16 -5.97
N LEU A 356 -9.90 5.08 -6.63
CA LEU A 356 -11.00 6.02 -6.43
C LEU A 356 -11.69 5.98 -5.04
N PRO A 357 -11.62 4.87 -4.28
CA PRO A 357 -11.97 4.85 -2.86
C PRO A 357 -10.94 5.44 -1.89
N PHE A 358 -9.73 5.78 -2.36
CA PHE A 358 -8.63 6.24 -1.50
C PHE A 358 -8.76 7.74 -1.18
N ALA A 359 -8.37 8.14 0.04
CA ALA A 359 -8.58 9.47 0.60
C ALA A 359 -8.27 10.66 -0.36
N PRO A 360 -7.15 10.70 -1.10
CA PRO A 360 -6.85 11.81 -2.03
C PRO A 360 -7.82 11.95 -3.20
N PHE A 361 -8.56 10.90 -3.58
CA PHE A 361 -9.54 10.92 -4.67
C PHE A 361 -10.95 11.35 -4.22
N CYS A 362 -11.16 11.52 -2.90
CA CYS A 362 -12.39 12.11 -2.37
C CYS A 362 -12.55 13.58 -2.81
N PRO A 363 -13.79 14.06 -3.00
CA PRO A 363 -14.04 15.47 -3.27
C PRO A 363 -13.83 16.29 -1.98
N VAL A 364 -13.53 17.58 -2.12
CA VAL A 364 -13.47 18.55 -1.03
C VAL A 364 -14.45 19.71 -1.28
N PRO A 365 -15.11 20.24 -0.23
CA PRO A 365 -16.14 21.27 -0.35
C PRO A 365 -15.53 22.60 -0.79
N ARG A 366 -15.54 22.87 -2.09
CA ARG A 366 -14.89 24.06 -2.70
C ARG A 366 -15.24 25.35 -1.95
N HIS A 367 -16.52 25.54 -1.65
CA HIS A 367 -17.05 26.71 -0.96
C HIS A 367 -16.53 26.88 0.47
N ALA A 368 -16.25 25.80 1.19
CA ALA A 368 -15.66 25.86 2.52
C ALA A 368 -14.13 26.08 2.44
N VAL A 369 -13.44 25.43 1.51
CA VAL A 369 -11.99 25.61 1.29
C VAL A 369 -11.66 27.05 0.86
N GLU A 370 -12.42 27.62 -0.10
CA GLU A 370 -12.23 29.00 -0.56
C GLU A 370 -12.62 30.05 0.51
N ARG A 371 -13.60 29.75 1.37
CA ARG A 371 -14.06 30.67 2.44
C ARG A 371 -13.15 30.66 3.67
N HIS A 372 -12.66 29.50 4.09
CA HIS A 372 -11.95 29.33 5.37
C HIS A 372 -10.44 29.09 5.21
N GLY A 373 -9.93 28.87 3.99
CA GLY A 373 -8.51 28.66 3.72
C GLY A 373 -7.97 27.48 4.55
N MET A 374 -6.82 27.67 5.22
CA MET A 374 -6.22 26.62 6.07
C MET A 374 -7.08 26.22 7.29
N ALA A 375 -8.13 26.97 7.64
CA ALA A 375 -9.03 26.64 8.75
C ALA A 375 -10.24 25.77 8.34
N TRP A 376 -10.36 25.40 7.05
CA TRP A 376 -11.53 24.70 6.53
C TRP A 376 -11.78 23.33 7.17
N THR A 377 -10.73 22.64 7.64
CA THR A 377 -10.82 21.32 8.29
C THR A 377 -11.23 21.35 9.76
N ARG A 378 -11.40 22.52 10.38
CA ARG A 378 -11.79 22.60 11.80
C ARG A 378 -13.26 22.21 11.99
N PRO A 379 -13.67 21.66 13.16
CA PRO A 379 -15.05 21.24 13.41
C PRO A 379 -16.12 22.30 13.13
N GLU A 380 -15.81 23.60 13.31
CA GLU A 380 -16.75 24.69 13.07
C GLU A 380 -16.86 25.14 11.59
N ASN A 381 -15.97 24.65 10.70
CA ASN A 381 -15.90 25.06 9.29
C ASN A 381 -16.00 23.88 8.30
N ILE A 382 -15.76 22.64 8.75
CA ILE A 382 -15.65 21.47 7.88
C ILE A 382 -17.01 21.03 7.35
N VAL A 383 -17.03 20.73 6.06
CA VAL A 383 -18.20 20.22 5.34
C VAL A 383 -17.80 18.88 4.71
N SER A 384 -18.65 17.86 4.81
CA SER A 384 -18.31 16.46 4.54
C SER A 384 -19.39 15.79 3.67
N ASN A 385 -19.05 14.73 2.93
CA ASN A 385 -20.01 14.00 2.07
C ASN A 385 -20.08 12.49 2.36
N GLY A 386 -19.26 11.99 3.28
CA GLY A 386 -19.20 10.60 3.69
C GLY A 386 -20.22 10.23 4.77
N PRO A 387 -20.15 8.98 5.28
CA PRO A 387 -21.10 8.42 6.25
C PRO A 387 -21.13 9.11 7.61
N PHE A 388 -20.07 9.84 7.99
CA PHE A 388 -19.98 10.57 9.25
C PHE A 388 -19.58 12.04 9.02
N ARG A 389 -19.79 12.86 10.05
CA ARG A 389 -19.33 14.25 10.12
C ARG A 389 -18.59 14.51 11.44
N LEU A 390 -17.67 15.46 11.42
CA LEU A 390 -16.84 15.81 12.57
C LEU A 390 -17.64 16.64 13.58
N VAL A 391 -17.75 16.17 14.82
CA VAL A 391 -18.42 16.89 15.92
C VAL A 391 -17.42 17.64 16.77
N ARG A 392 -16.29 16.99 17.08
CA ARG A 392 -15.28 17.51 18.01
C ARG A 392 -13.91 16.92 17.68
N TRP A 393 -12.87 17.74 17.78
CA TRP A 393 -11.47 17.32 17.73
C TRP A 393 -10.76 18.01 18.89
N ILE A 394 -10.22 17.24 19.82
CA ILE A 394 -9.35 17.70 20.91
C ILE A 394 -7.95 17.13 20.62
N PRO A 395 -7.01 17.95 20.14
CA PRO A 395 -5.69 17.48 19.72
C PRO A 395 -4.95 16.71 20.82
N ASN A 396 -4.36 15.57 20.44
CA ASN A 396 -3.67 14.62 21.33
C ASN A 396 -4.58 14.02 22.42
N TYR A 397 -5.90 13.94 22.17
CA TYR A 397 -6.85 13.34 23.10
C TYR A 397 -7.96 12.55 22.40
N GLU A 398 -8.83 13.20 21.61
CA GLU A 398 -9.96 12.51 20.95
C GLU A 398 -10.44 13.20 19.66
N ILE A 399 -10.98 12.40 18.74
CA ILE A 399 -11.78 12.84 17.60
C ILE A 399 -13.16 12.18 17.70
N VAL A 400 -14.23 12.96 17.63
CA VAL A 400 -15.62 12.51 17.76
C VAL A 400 -16.36 12.72 16.45
N LEU A 401 -16.91 11.64 15.93
CA LEU A 401 -17.68 11.57 14.69
C LEU A 401 -19.13 11.20 15.02
N GLU A 402 -20.10 11.78 14.32
CA GLU A 402 -21.52 11.35 14.34
C GLU A 402 -22.02 11.02 12.94
N ARG A 403 -23.04 10.16 12.85
CA ARG A 403 -23.65 9.73 11.59
C ARG A 403 -24.13 10.95 10.79
N ASN A 404 -23.70 11.09 9.53
CA ASN A 404 -24.06 12.22 8.70
C ASN A 404 -25.52 12.11 8.23
N PRO A 405 -26.43 13.03 8.63
CA PRO A 405 -27.85 12.92 8.29
C PRO A 405 -28.17 13.19 6.81
N THR A 406 -27.22 13.78 6.05
CA THR A 406 -27.38 14.06 4.61
C THR A 406 -26.71 13.04 3.69
N TYR A 407 -25.96 12.07 4.23
CA TYR A 407 -25.32 11.02 3.43
C TYR A 407 -26.37 10.15 2.72
N TRP A 408 -26.13 9.83 1.45
CA TRP A 408 -27.11 9.17 0.59
C TRP A 408 -27.44 7.73 1.03
N ASP A 409 -26.49 7.06 1.71
CA ASP A 409 -26.61 5.66 2.18
C ASP A 409 -26.74 5.58 3.72
N ARG A 410 -27.12 6.68 4.38
CA ARG A 410 -27.15 6.80 5.86
C ARG A 410 -28.03 5.76 6.57
N ASP A 411 -29.01 5.20 5.86
CA ASP A 411 -29.98 4.26 6.41
C ASP A 411 -29.35 2.86 6.57
N ASP A 412 -28.29 2.55 5.79
CA ASP A 412 -27.45 1.35 5.93
C ASP A 412 -26.29 1.56 6.93
N VAL A 413 -25.91 2.81 7.23
CA VAL A 413 -24.94 3.15 8.29
C VAL A 413 -25.55 2.87 9.66
N ARG A 414 -25.04 1.84 10.37
CA ARG A 414 -25.67 1.35 11.61
C ARG A 414 -25.23 2.04 12.90
N LEU A 415 -24.03 2.61 12.95
CA LEU A 415 -23.50 3.30 14.13
C LEU A 415 -24.06 4.73 14.25
N ASP A 416 -24.30 5.20 15.47
CA ASP A 416 -24.69 6.60 15.73
C ASP A 416 -23.48 7.54 15.61
N GLY A 417 -22.27 7.01 15.84
CA GLY A 417 -21.02 7.74 15.75
C GLY A 417 -19.81 6.89 16.13
N ALA A 418 -18.67 7.55 16.30
CA ALA A 418 -17.44 6.95 16.81
C ALA A 418 -16.61 7.94 17.62
N VAL A 419 -15.82 7.43 18.56
CA VAL A 419 -14.79 8.17 19.30
C VAL A 419 -13.44 7.53 19.03
N LEU A 420 -12.55 8.26 18.35
CA LEU A 420 -11.18 7.86 18.10
C LEU A 420 -10.29 8.46 19.20
N VAL A 421 -9.78 7.63 20.10
CA VAL A 421 -8.89 8.03 21.19
C VAL A 421 -7.46 8.15 20.65
N VAL A 422 -6.85 9.32 20.79
CA VAL A 422 -5.54 9.65 20.22
C VAL A 422 -4.44 9.41 21.26
N SER A 423 -3.54 8.47 20.98
CA SER A 423 -2.36 8.16 21.80
C SER A 423 -1.42 7.17 21.09
N GLU A 424 -0.14 7.53 21.00
CA GLU A 424 0.93 6.63 20.50
C GLU A 424 1.36 5.56 21.52
N ASP A 425 1.03 5.71 22.81
CA ASP A 425 1.35 4.71 23.85
C ASP A 425 0.50 3.45 23.66
N THR A 426 1.02 2.50 22.88
CA THR A 426 0.42 1.18 22.65
C THR A 426 0.13 0.41 23.94
N HIS A 427 0.87 0.63 25.03
CA HIS A 427 0.55 0.05 26.34
C HIS A 427 -0.63 0.75 27.01
N SER A 428 -0.83 2.06 26.82
CA SER A 428 -2.06 2.76 27.22
C SER A 428 -3.27 2.25 26.44
N MET A 429 -3.16 2.13 25.12
CA MET A 429 -4.25 1.63 24.28
C MET A 429 -4.62 0.19 24.65
N LEU A 430 -3.63 -0.67 24.93
CA LEU A 430 -3.85 -2.02 25.44
C LEU A 430 -4.54 -2.02 26.81
N ARG A 431 -4.21 -1.08 27.71
CA ARG A 431 -4.89 -0.91 29.02
C ARG A 431 -6.33 -0.45 28.85
N LEU A 432 -6.61 0.52 27.96
CA LEU A 432 -7.94 1.04 27.69
C LEU A 432 -8.87 -0.04 27.10
N PHE A 433 -8.40 -0.77 26.10
CA PHE A 433 -9.12 -1.94 25.56
C PHE A 433 -9.40 -2.98 26.66
N ARG A 434 -8.40 -3.29 27.50
CA ARG A 434 -8.57 -4.23 28.62
C ARG A 434 -9.58 -3.77 29.67
N ALA A 435 -9.75 -2.46 29.84
CA ALA A 435 -10.73 -1.84 30.74
C ALA A 435 -12.11 -1.61 30.11
N GLY A 436 -12.30 -1.99 28.84
CA GLY A 436 -13.54 -1.79 28.09
C GLY A 436 -13.81 -0.35 27.66
N GLU A 437 -12.81 0.53 27.72
CA GLU A 437 -12.89 1.93 27.25
C GLU A 437 -12.67 2.03 25.72
N LEU A 438 -12.30 0.92 25.06
CA LEU A 438 -12.21 0.78 23.60
C LEU A 438 -12.94 -0.50 23.18
N ASP A 439 -13.75 -0.39 22.13
CA ASP A 439 -14.36 -1.51 21.40
C ASP A 439 -13.34 -2.15 20.43
N TRP A 440 -12.39 -1.37 19.92
CA TRP A 440 -11.38 -1.79 18.95
C TRP A 440 -10.07 -1.00 19.15
N LEU A 441 -8.91 -1.64 19.01
CA LEU A 441 -7.63 -0.91 19.01
C LEU A 441 -7.46 0.01 17.80
N GLY A 442 -8.19 -0.18 16.70
CA GLY A 442 -8.03 0.58 15.46
C GLY A 442 -6.98 0.01 14.51
N SER A 443 -6.85 0.64 13.33
CA SER A 443 -5.87 0.29 12.29
C SER A 443 -4.50 0.95 12.50
N ASN A 444 -4.41 2.05 13.28
CA ASN A 444 -3.13 2.72 13.55
C ASN A 444 -2.46 2.30 14.87
N VAL A 445 -3.08 1.40 15.64
CA VAL A 445 -2.52 0.88 16.90
C VAL A 445 -2.31 -0.63 16.78
N ARG A 446 -1.17 -1.11 17.29
CA ARG A 446 -0.86 -2.54 17.39
C ARG A 446 -0.64 -2.94 18.84
N PRO A 447 -0.99 -4.17 19.25
CA PRO A 447 -0.55 -4.68 20.54
C PRO A 447 0.99 -4.69 20.65
N PRO A 448 1.58 -4.34 21.80
CA PRO A 448 3.04 -4.40 21.96
C PRO A 448 3.56 -5.84 21.72
N PRO A 449 4.70 -6.03 21.02
CA PRO A 449 5.13 -7.34 20.53
C PRO A 449 5.31 -8.43 21.60
N GLU A 450 5.63 -8.06 22.83
CA GLU A 450 5.79 -8.96 23.97
C GLU A 450 4.44 -9.49 24.52
N TYR A 451 3.33 -8.80 24.25
CA TYR A 451 1.99 -9.27 24.58
C TYR A 451 1.44 -10.24 23.54
N VAL A 452 1.81 -10.14 22.26
CA VAL A 452 1.28 -10.98 21.17
C VAL A 452 1.25 -12.49 21.48
N PRO A 453 2.29 -13.13 22.07
CA PRO A 453 2.24 -14.55 22.47
C PRO A 453 1.14 -14.89 23.49
N HIS A 454 0.68 -13.93 24.29
CA HIS A 454 -0.38 -14.06 25.28
C HIS A 454 -1.78 -13.69 24.74
N LEU A 455 -1.83 -13.03 23.57
CA LEU A 455 -3.07 -12.66 22.87
C LEU A 455 -3.48 -13.72 21.83
N ARG A 456 -2.54 -14.50 21.31
CA ARG A 456 -2.86 -15.61 20.40
C ARG A 456 -3.83 -16.61 21.04
N GLY A 457 -4.86 -16.98 20.28
CA GLY A 457 -5.92 -17.89 20.72
C GLY A 457 -7.05 -17.23 21.53
N LYS A 458 -6.95 -15.94 21.85
CA LYS A 458 -8.04 -15.17 22.44
C LYS A 458 -9.16 -14.90 21.43
N ALA A 459 -10.41 -14.80 21.89
CA ALA A 459 -11.58 -14.59 21.01
C ALA A 459 -11.64 -13.19 20.37
N ASP A 460 -11.10 -12.20 21.07
CA ASP A 460 -11.01 -10.78 20.71
C ASP A 460 -9.73 -10.42 19.95
N TYR A 461 -8.82 -11.37 19.72
CA TYR A 461 -7.56 -11.16 19.02
C TYR A 461 -7.63 -11.56 17.55
N ARG A 462 -7.09 -10.69 16.67
CA ARG A 462 -6.99 -10.91 15.22
C ARG A 462 -5.54 -10.82 14.76
N GLU A 463 -5.18 -11.67 13.80
CA GLU A 463 -3.83 -11.82 13.24
C GLU A 463 -3.97 -12.21 11.77
N ASP A 464 -3.86 -11.23 10.89
CA ASP A 464 -4.24 -11.32 9.47
C ASP A 464 -3.08 -10.92 8.54
N ARG A 465 -3.24 -11.10 7.22
CA ARG A 465 -2.20 -10.75 6.23
C ARG A 465 -2.30 -9.27 5.89
N TYR A 466 -1.16 -8.58 5.92
CA TYR A 466 -1.05 -7.20 5.43
C TYR A 466 -0.39 -7.18 4.05
N LEU A 467 -0.82 -6.24 3.21
CA LEU A 467 -0.27 -5.98 1.89
C LEU A 467 1.11 -5.32 2.00
N GLY A 468 2.12 -6.09 2.39
CA GLY A 468 3.48 -5.57 2.48
C GLY A 468 4.56 -6.63 2.67
N THR A 469 5.80 -6.23 2.37
CA THR A 469 7.00 -7.06 2.49
C THR A 469 8.12 -6.29 3.19
N TYR A 470 8.79 -6.90 4.17
CA TYR A 470 10.02 -6.41 4.81
C TYR A 470 11.23 -7.03 4.13
N PHE A 471 12.22 -6.19 3.79
CA PHE A 471 13.39 -6.61 3.03
C PHE A 471 14.62 -5.75 3.30
N TYR A 472 15.76 -6.16 2.76
CA TYR A 472 16.96 -5.31 2.68
C TYR A 472 17.27 -4.97 1.22
N TRP A 473 17.30 -3.68 0.88
CA TRP A 473 17.85 -3.19 -0.39
C TRP A 473 19.35 -3.48 -0.44
N ILE A 474 19.88 -3.83 -1.62
CA ILE A 474 21.32 -3.93 -1.87
C ILE A 474 21.73 -2.85 -2.87
N ASN A 475 22.69 -2.01 -2.51
CA ASN A 475 23.21 -0.97 -3.38
C ASN A 475 24.13 -1.57 -4.47
N LEU A 476 23.68 -1.61 -5.73
CA LEU A 476 24.46 -2.18 -6.84
C LEU A 476 25.31 -1.14 -7.59
N ARG A 477 25.28 0.13 -7.17
CA ARG A 477 25.95 1.25 -7.86
C ARG A 477 27.47 1.15 -7.86
N GLU A 478 28.11 1.48 -8.98
CA GLU A 478 29.57 1.63 -9.05
C GLU A 478 30.05 2.95 -8.45
N ASP A 479 29.28 4.03 -8.59
CA ASP A 479 29.63 5.36 -8.09
C ASP A 479 29.48 5.52 -6.56
N ARG A 480 28.84 4.55 -5.88
CA ARG A 480 28.59 4.58 -4.43
C ARG A 480 29.08 3.35 -3.66
N ASN A 481 29.02 2.15 -4.23
CA ASN A 481 29.44 0.91 -3.59
C ASN A 481 30.57 0.20 -4.38
N PRO A 482 31.68 0.89 -4.71
CA PRO A 482 32.69 0.40 -5.66
C PRO A 482 33.37 -0.88 -5.17
N GLY A 483 33.59 -1.84 -6.08
CA GLY A 483 34.28 -3.10 -5.78
C GLY A 483 33.63 -4.04 -4.75
N SER A 484 32.39 -3.75 -4.31
CA SER A 484 31.68 -4.47 -3.24
C SER A 484 31.37 -5.93 -3.59
N PRO A 485 31.53 -6.89 -2.66
CA PRO A 485 31.20 -8.31 -2.89
C PRO A 485 29.71 -8.50 -3.23
N LEU A 486 28.86 -7.59 -2.77
CA LEU A 486 27.41 -7.61 -2.97
C LEU A 486 27.00 -7.50 -4.45
N LYS A 487 27.91 -7.14 -5.36
CA LYS A 487 27.64 -7.10 -6.80
C LYS A 487 27.59 -8.46 -7.47
N ASP A 488 28.17 -9.50 -6.87
CA ASP A 488 27.99 -10.87 -7.34
C ASP A 488 26.66 -11.44 -6.84
N ARG A 489 25.78 -11.85 -7.76
CA ARG A 489 24.48 -12.45 -7.41
C ARG A 489 24.61 -13.74 -6.59
N ARG A 490 25.73 -14.46 -6.70
CA ARG A 490 26.03 -15.66 -5.86
C ARG A 490 26.25 -15.27 -4.40
N VAL A 491 26.90 -14.13 -4.14
CA VAL A 491 27.02 -13.56 -2.79
C VAL A 491 25.64 -13.16 -2.27
N ARG A 492 24.82 -12.46 -3.07
CA ARG A 492 23.46 -12.06 -2.66
C ARG A 492 22.58 -13.28 -2.35
N ARG A 493 22.65 -14.34 -3.16
CA ARG A 493 21.97 -15.62 -2.93
C ARG A 493 22.48 -16.34 -1.68
N ALA A 494 23.80 -16.35 -1.43
CA ALA A 494 24.38 -16.91 -0.23
C ALA A 494 23.92 -16.20 1.06
N LEU A 495 23.85 -14.86 1.05
CA LEU A 495 23.32 -14.09 2.17
C LEU A 495 21.84 -14.44 2.45
N LEU A 496 21.02 -14.61 1.41
CA LEU A 496 19.62 -15.02 1.57
C LEU A 496 19.49 -16.44 2.13
N LEU A 497 20.20 -17.41 1.56
CA LEU A 497 20.21 -18.81 1.99
C LEU A 497 20.77 -18.99 3.42
N ALA A 498 21.70 -18.13 3.85
CA ALA A 498 22.22 -18.13 5.22
C ALA A 498 21.37 -17.33 6.22
N THR A 499 20.18 -16.87 5.83
CA THR A 499 19.24 -16.16 6.71
C THR A 499 18.08 -17.09 7.09
N ASP A 500 18.00 -17.50 8.35
CA ASP A 500 16.86 -18.29 8.86
C ASP A 500 15.65 -17.38 9.10
N ARG A 501 14.89 -17.17 8.03
CA ARG A 501 13.70 -16.30 8.00
C ARG A 501 12.56 -16.87 8.85
N GLU A 502 12.51 -18.18 9.05
CA GLU A 502 11.54 -18.83 9.95
C GLU A 502 11.89 -18.52 11.42
N ALA A 503 13.16 -18.61 11.80
CA ALA A 503 13.61 -18.21 13.13
C ALA A 503 13.42 -16.71 13.39
N ILE A 504 13.63 -15.84 12.38
CA ILE A 504 13.33 -14.41 12.49
C ILE A 504 11.85 -14.19 12.82
N VAL A 505 10.90 -14.76 12.07
CA VAL A 505 9.48 -14.51 12.34
C VAL A 505 9.01 -15.15 13.65
N ARG A 506 9.46 -16.36 14.00
CA ARG A 506 9.06 -17.06 15.23
C ARG A 506 9.64 -16.45 16.51
N HIS A 507 10.90 -16.03 16.48
CA HIS A 507 11.65 -15.72 17.70
C HIS A 507 12.03 -14.24 17.84
N VAL A 508 12.06 -13.48 16.74
CA VAL A 508 12.36 -12.04 16.75
C VAL A 508 11.09 -11.22 16.52
N ALA A 509 10.49 -11.29 15.32
CA ALA A 509 9.36 -10.42 14.95
C ALA A 509 8.05 -10.77 15.68
N ARG A 510 7.77 -12.06 15.89
CA ARG A 510 6.69 -12.64 16.72
C ARG A 510 5.24 -12.29 16.35
N GLY A 511 4.99 -11.28 15.53
CA GLY A 511 3.67 -10.75 15.15
C GLY A 511 2.88 -11.57 14.12
N GLY A 512 3.35 -12.74 13.69
CA GLY A 512 2.61 -13.56 12.70
C GLY A 512 3.01 -13.28 11.25
N GLN A 513 4.11 -12.56 11.08
CA GLN A 513 4.78 -12.41 9.80
C GLN A 513 5.21 -13.79 9.27
N ARG A 514 5.28 -13.94 7.96
CA ARG A 514 5.57 -15.23 7.30
C ARG A 514 6.81 -15.06 6.41
N PRO A 515 7.71 -16.06 6.27
CA PRO A 515 8.90 -15.91 5.42
C PRO A 515 8.55 -15.50 3.99
N ALA A 516 9.28 -14.54 3.42
CA ALA A 516 8.97 -13.99 2.10
C ALA A 516 9.77 -14.65 0.99
N ASP A 517 9.15 -15.47 0.13
CA ASP A 517 9.84 -16.09 -1.01
C ASP A 517 9.85 -15.23 -2.29
N GLY A 518 9.26 -14.04 -2.24
CA GLY A 518 9.29 -13.00 -3.27
C GLY A 518 9.17 -11.60 -2.66
N VAL A 519 9.04 -10.57 -3.50
CA VAL A 519 8.70 -9.19 -3.06
C VAL A 519 7.20 -8.95 -3.05
N VAL A 520 6.44 -9.65 -3.89
CA VAL A 520 4.98 -9.62 -3.94
C VAL A 520 4.40 -10.37 -2.73
N PRO A 521 3.52 -9.76 -1.92
CA PRO A 521 2.96 -10.38 -0.72
C PRO A 521 2.11 -11.63 -0.98
N ASP A 522 2.14 -12.57 -0.03
CA ASP A 522 1.48 -13.88 -0.15
C ASP A 522 -0.05 -13.86 -0.21
N ILE A 523 -0.68 -12.71 0.01
CA ILE A 523 -2.12 -12.52 -0.21
C ILE A 523 -2.50 -12.68 -1.68
N PHE A 524 -1.66 -12.24 -2.62
CA PHE A 524 -1.93 -12.37 -4.06
C PHE A 524 -1.94 -13.83 -4.52
N PHE A 525 -1.31 -14.75 -3.77
CA PHE A 525 -1.29 -16.18 -4.11
C PHE A 525 -2.67 -16.85 -3.99
N GLU A 526 -3.59 -16.28 -3.20
CA GLU A 526 -5.00 -16.70 -3.14
C GLU A 526 -5.86 -15.96 -4.18
N MET A 527 -5.41 -14.79 -4.64
CA MET A 527 -5.97 -14.07 -5.79
C MET A 527 -5.48 -14.64 -7.16
N GLY A 528 -4.77 -15.77 -7.15
CA GLY A 528 -4.34 -16.49 -8.36
C GLY A 528 -2.95 -16.13 -8.89
N TYR A 529 -2.16 -15.32 -8.17
CA TYR A 529 -0.77 -15.03 -8.53
C TYR A 529 0.11 -16.30 -8.41
N PRO A 530 0.93 -16.64 -9.42
CA PRO A 530 1.84 -17.79 -9.34
C PRO A 530 2.83 -17.64 -8.18
N ARG A 531 2.87 -18.63 -7.27
CA ARG A 531 3.78 -18.61 -6.12
C ARG A 531 5.26 -18.64 -6.58
N PRO A 532 6.15 -17.81 -6.04
CA PRO A 532 7.57 -17.86 -6.32
C PRO A 532 8.19 -19.17 -5.79
N SER A 533 9.33 -19.56 -6.37
CA SER A 533 10.09 -20.74 -5.93
C SER A 533 10.67 -20.52 -4.52
N PRO A 534 10.38 -21.38 -3.53
CA PRO A 534 10.85 -21.19 -2.17
C PRO A 534 12.38 -21.07 -2.05
N VAL A 535 12.84 -20.20 -1.15
CA VAL A 535 14.26 -20.03 -0.83
C VAL A 535 14.52 -20.60 0.58
N PRO A 536 14.92 -21.89 0.69
CA PRO A 536 15.15 -22.52 1.98
C PRO A 536 16.36 -21.91 2.69
N PHE A 537 16.39 -22.04 4.02
CA PHE A 537 17.60 -21.79 4.79
C PHE A 537 18.60 -22.94 4.55
N ASP A 538 19.69 -22.64 3.83
CA ASP A 538 20.75 -23.59 3.48
C ASP A 538 22.15 -22.96 3.67
N PRO A 539 22.73 -23.09 4.87
CA PRO A 539 24.10 -22.66 5.15
C PRO A 539 25.20 -23.39 4.35
N GLU A 540 24.97 -24.60 3.82
CA GLU A 540 25.99 -25.32 3.05
C GLU A 540 26.06 -24.78 1.62
N GLU A 541 24.91 -24.66 0.95
CA GLU A 541 24.81 -24.04 -0.37
C GLU A 541 25.27 -22.58 -0.33
N ALA A 542 24.95 -21.84 0.73
CA ALA A 542 25.45 -20.49 0.93
C ALA A 542 26.99 -20.44 1.00
N ARG A 543 27.63 -21.36 1.72
CA ARG A 543 29.11 -21.47 1.73
C ARG A 543 29.67 -21.88 0.37
N ARG A 544 29.00 -22.79 -0.34
CA ARG A 544 29.39 -23.22 -1.70
C ARG A 544 29.39 -22.05 -2.68
N LEU A 545 28.34 -21.23 -2.67
CA LEU A 545 28.21 -20.04 -3.51
C LEU A 545 29.22 -18.93 -3.16
N LEU A 546 29.60 -18.76 -1.88
CA LEU A 546 30.69 -17.87 -1.50
C LEU A 546 32.06 -18.36 -2.01
N ALA A 547 32.32 -19.67 -1.94
CA ALA A 547 33.54 -20.27 -2.48
C ALA A 547 33.64 -20.09 -4.00
N GLU A 548 32.54 -20.29 -4.74
CA GLU A 548 32.46 -19.98 -6.17
C GLU A 548 32.64 -18.49 -6.49
N ALA A 549 32.19 -17.59 -5.61
CA ALA A 549 32.45 -16.16 -5.68
C ALA A 549 33.90 -15.77 -5.28
N GLY A 550 34.72 -16.76 -4.91
CA GLY A 550 36.13 -16.59 -4.59
C GLY A 550 36.41 -16.14 -3.16
N TYR A 551 35.49 -16.40 -2.22
CA TYR A 551 35.62 -16.06 -0.79
C TYR A 551 35.70 -17.29 0.11
N GLY A 552 36.44 -17.18 1.21
CA GLY A 552 36.60 -18.26 2.20
C GLY A 552 37.94 -19.01 2.09
N PRO A 553 38.02 -20.28 2.53
CA PRO A 553 39.28 -21.04 2.55
C PRO A 553 39.95 -21.14 1.17
N GLY A 554 41.20 -20.71 1.06
CA GLY A 554 41.94 -20.63 -0.21
C GLY A 554 41.53 -19.49 -1.15
N GLY A 555 40.44 -18.77 -0.83
CA GLY A 555 39.98 -17.59 -1.55
C GLY A 555 40.37 -16.27 -0.86
N LYS A 556 39.67 -15.20 -1.23
CA LYS A 556 39.76 -13.89 -0.58
C LYS A 556 39.07 -13.94 0.79
N ARG A 557 39.57 -13.15 1.74
CA ARG A 557 38.78 -12.82 2.95
C ARG A 557 37.58 -11.97 2.53
N PHE A 558 36.38 -12.33 2.99
CA PHE A 558 35.20 -11.49 2.80
C PHE A 558 35.35 -10.20 3.63
N PRO A 559 35.12 -9.00 3.05
CA PRO A 559 35.25 -7.74 3.78
C PRO A 559 34.10 -7.55 4.76
N THR A 560 34.31 -6.75 5.82
CA THR A 560 33.20 -6.31 6.67
C THR A 560 32.19 -5.52 5.83
N ILE A 561 30.92 -5.94 5.87
CA ILE A 561 29.81 -5.25 5.17
C ILE A 561 28.92 -4.50 6.17
N GLU A 562 28.04 -3.64 5.64
CA GLU A 562 27.18 -2.77 6.46
C GLU A 562 25.68 -2.98 6.22
N ILE A 563 24.92 -3.07 7.32
CA ILE A 563 23.47 -2.99 7.36
C ILE A 563 23.06 -1.67 8.01
N LEU A 564 22.45 -0.77 7.23
CA LEU A 564 21.85 0.48 7.69
C LEU A 564 20.36 0.30 8.05
N TYR A 565 19.88 0.87 9.15
CA TYR A 565 18.46 0.83 9.55
C TYR A 565 17.99 2.11 10.26
N ASN A 566 16.70 2.43 10.12
CA ASN A 566 16.06 3.54 10.85
C ASN A 566 15.84 3.20 12.33
N THR A 567 15.97 4.19 13.22
CA THR A 567 15.73 4.07 14.67
C THR A 567 14.37 3.43 15.00
N HIS A 568 14.38 2.13 15.29
CA HIS A 568 13.24 1.36 15.75
C HIS A 568 13.74 0.02 16.32
N GLU A 569 13.31 -0.31 17.54
CA GLU A 569 13.85 -1.45 18.31
C GLU A 569 13.67 -2.79 17.57
N GLY A 570 12.50 -3.04 16.98
CA GLY A 570 12.27 -4.26 16.21
C GLY A 570 13.18 -4.40 14.98
N HIS A 571 13.63 -3.29 14.38
CA HIS A 571 14.56 -3.34 13.23
C HIS A 571 16.00 -3.61 13.69
N ARG A 572 16.40 -3.06 14.85
CA ARG A 572 17.68 -3.38 15.51
C ARG A 572 17.78 -4.88 15.76
N GLN A 573 16.77 -5.47 16.39
CA GLN A 573 16.74 -6.90 16.71
C GLN A 573 16.80 -7.80 15.45
N ILE A 574 16.13 -7.42 14.36
CA ILE A 574 16.22 -8.15 13.08
C ILE A 574 17.63 -8.03 12.48
N ALA A 575 18.23 -6.84 12.48
CA ALA A 575 19.59 -6.64 11.98
C ALA A 575 20.63 -7.42 12.80
N GLU A 576 20.50 -7.44 14.13
CA GLU A 576 21.36 -8.20 15.05
C GLU A 576 21.22 -9.72 14.83
N ALA A 577 20.00 -10.22 14.61
CA ALA A 577 19.79 -11.63 14.26
C ALA A 577 20.48 -12.00 12.94
N ILE A 578 20.35 -11.16 11.90
CA ILE A 578 20.98 -11.38 10.59
C ILE A 578 22.51 -11.32 10.67
N GLN A 579 23.07 -10.34 11.40
CA GLN A 579 24.50 -10.27 11.72
C GLN A 579 24.99 -11.55 12.38
N GLN A 580 24.28 -12.06 13.40
CA GLN A 580 24.65 -13.30 14.11
C GLN A 580 24.57 -14.52 13.19
N MET A 581 23.54 -14.61 12.32
CA MET A 581 23.41 -15.68 11.34
C MET A 581 24.56 -15.67 10.33
N TRP A 582 24.85 -14.55 9.67
CA TRP A 582 25.93 -14.47 8.68
C TRP A 582 27.31 -14.66 9.30
N LYS A 583 27.53 -14.20 10.53
CA LYS A 583 28.75 -14.48 11.29
C LYS A 583 28.91 -15.96 11.61
N ARG A 584 27.83 -16.62 12.08
CA ARG A 584 27.82 -18.06 12.43
C ARG A 584 27.96 -18.98 11.22
N HIS A 585 27.28 -18.66 10.12
CA HIS A 585 27.14 -19.57 8.98
C HIS A 585 28.13 -19.28 7.84
N LEU A 586 28.59 -18.04 7.69
CA LEU A 586 29.47 -17.61 6.59
C LEU A 586 30.80 -17.00 7.06
N GLY A 587 30.98 -16.75 8.37
CA GLY A 587 32.15 -16.05 8.91
C GLY A 587 32.23 -14.58 8.52
N ILE A 588 31.11 -13.99 8.08
CA ILE A 588 31.03 -12.59 7.64
C ILE A 588 30.84 -11.67 8.86
N GLU A 589 31.73 -10.69 8.99
CA GLU A 589 31.55 -9.59 9.95
C GLU A 589 30.62 -8.53 9.34
N VAL A 590 29.66 -8.04 10.13
CA VAL A 590 28.66 -7.05 9.69
C VAL A 590 28.64 -5.88 10.67
N ARG A 591 28.82 -4.65 10.18
CA ARG A 591 28.52 -3.42 10.92
C ARG A 591 27.03 -3.13 10.82
N ILE A 592 26.39 -2.83 11.94
CA ILE A 592 25.00 -2.36 11.99
C ILE A 592 25.04 -0.86 12.28
N GLU A 593 24.43 -0.05 11.41
CA GLU A 593 24.39 1.41 11.54
C GLU A 593 22.97 1.90 11.78
N ASN A 594 22.79 2.72 12.81
CA ASN A 594 21.52 3.35 13.17
C ASN A 594 21.46 4.79 12.64
N GLN A 595 20.32 5.19 12.05
CA GLN A 595 20.04 6.59 11.70
C GLN A 595 18.60 6.98 12.01
N GLU A 596 18.38 8.27 12.30
CA GLU A 596 17.05 8.88 12.34
C GLU A 596 16.38 8.81 10.96
N TRP A 597 15.05 8.73 10.89
CA TRP A 597 14.28 8.45 9.68
C TRP A 597 14.57 9.38 8.50
N LYS A 598 14.62 10.71 8.70
CA LYS A 598 14.89 11.69 7.64
C LYS A 598 16.31 11.56 7.10
N VAL A 599 17.29 11.38 7.99
CA VAL A 599 18.70 11.13 7.60
C VAL A 599 18.84 9.81 6.85
N PHE A 600 18.19 8.75 7.35
CA PHE A 600 18.15 7.42 6.76
C PHE A 600 17.55 7.42 5.33
N MET A 601 16.45 8.13 5.12
CA MET A 601 15.80 8.22 3.80
C MET A 601 16.65 9.01 2.79
N SER A 602 17.30 10.11 3.19
CA SER A 602 18.27 10.83 2.33
C SER A 602 19.44 9.92 1.94
N ASN A 603 20.09 9.28 2.91
CA ASN A 603 21.21 8.37 2.63
C ASN A 603 20.80 7.20 1.73
N ARG A 604 19.60 6.63 1.92
CA ARG A 604 19.05 5.58 1.03
C ARG A 604 18.88 6.08 -0.41
N LEU A 605 18.11 7.15 -0.63
CA LEU A 605 17.82 7.69 -1.97
C LEU A 605 19.09 8.15 -2.71
N GLU A 606 20.05 8.72 -1.98
CA GLU A 606 21.34 9.18 -2.53
C GLU A 606 22.32 8.03 -2.79
N GLY A 607 22.07 6.83 -2.26
CA GLY A 607 22.89 5.62 -2.41
C GLY A 607 24.05 5.51 -1.41
N HIS A 608 23.98 6.17 -0.25
CA HIS A 608 24.95 6.12 0.84
C HIS A 608 24.70 4.96 1.82
N TYR A 609 24.69 3.73 1.29
CA TYR A 609 24.53 2.49 2.06
C TYR A 609 25.14 1.28 1.31
N GLN A 610 25.31 0.14 1.99
CA GLN A 610 25.66 -1.14 1.33
C GLN A 610 24.44 -2.07 1.26
N LEU A 611 23.93 -2.46 2.43
CA LEU A 611 22.56 -2.96 2.60
C LEU A 611 21.77 -1.96 3.45
N ALA A 612 20.51 -1.71 3.11
CA ALA A 612 19.62 -0.87 3.89
C ALA A 612 18.31 -1.59 4.18
N ARG A 613 17.85 -1.54 5.43
CA ARG A 613 16.53 -2.01 5.83
C ARG A 613 15.47 -1.26 5.01
N ALA A 614 14.43 -1.95 4.61
CA ALA A 614 13.26 -1.35 4.01
C ALA A 614 12.01 -2.19 4.33
N GLY A 615 10.87 -1.64 3.96
CA GLY A 615 9.64 -2.40 3.80
C GLY A 615 8.69 -1.58 2.96
N TRP A 616 7.97 -2.25 2.07
CA TRP A 616 6.94 -1.63 1.25
C TRP A 616 5.56 -2.10 1.71
N ILE A 617 4.62 -1.18 1.77
CA ILE A 617 3.19 -1.42 1.94
C ILE A 617 2.53 -1.02 0.62
N GLY A 618 1.63 -1.85 0.09
CA GLY A 618 1.00 -1.59 -1.20
C GLY A 618 -0.04 -0.48 -1.13
N ASP A 619 0.12 0.55 -1.94
CA ASP A 619 -0.83 1.67 -2.08
C ASP A 619 -2.18 1.19 -2.64
N PHE A 620 -2.13 0.18 -3.53
CA PHE A 620 -3.29 -0.44 -4.17
C PHE A 620 -3.08 -1.95 -4.34
N LEU A 621 -4.19 -2.69 -4.46
CA LEU A 621 -4.23 -4.15 -4.50
C LEU A 621 -3.91 -4.74 -5.90
N ASP A 622 -2.74 -4.41 -6.45
CA ASP A 622 -2.16 -5.10 -7.62
C ASP A 622 -0.64 -5.29 -7.41
N PRO A 623 -0.03 -6.43 -7.84
CA PRO A 623 1.40 -6.69 -7.68
C PRO A 623 2.33 -5.60 -8.26
N TYR A 624 1.84 -4.75 -9.17
CA TYR A 624 2.59 -3.62 -9.72
C TYR A 624 3.06 -2.62 -8.65
N SER A 625 2.33 -2.39 -7.55
CA SER A 625 2.81 -1.51 -6.46
C SER A 625 4.13 -2.02 -5.86
N PHE A 626 4.35 -3.34 -5.86
CA PHE A 626 5.61 -3.96 -5.43
C PHE A 626 6.67 -3.98 -6.53
N LEU A 627 6.31 -4.40 -7.74
CA LEU A 627 7.29 -4.63 -8.82
C LEU A 627 7.77 -3.34 -9.50
N SER A 628 6.96 -2.28 -9.55
CA SER A 628 7.32 -1.00 -10.20
C SER A 628 8.47 -0.25 -9.51
N GLN A 629 8.75 -0.54 -8.24
CA GLN A 629 9.94 -0.06 -7.53
C GLN A 629 11.25 -0.53 -8.18
N PHE A 630 11.24 -1.60 -8.99
CA PHE A 630 12.43 -2.22 -9.56
C PHE A 630 12.65 -1.90 -11.04
N LEU A 631 11.78 -1.08 -11.65
CA LEU A 631 11.96 -0.57 -13.02
C LEU A 631 13.28 0.20 -13.14
N SER A 632 13.98 0.02 -14.27
CA SER A 632 15.30 0.59 -14.51
C SER A 632 15.38 2.13 -14.40
N ASP A 633 14.26 2.84 -14.52
CA ASP A 633 14.14 4.30 -14.47
C ASP A 633 13.32 4.82 -13.28
N SER A 634 12.81 3.94 -12.41
CA SER A 634 12.04 4.34 -11.23
C SER A 634 12.92 5.00 -10.16
N ASP A 635 12.52 6.18 -9.68
CA ASP A 635 13.21 6.87 -8.60
C ASP A 635 13.23 6.06 -7.29
N ALA A 636 12.21 5.20 -7.07
CA ALA A 636 12.12 4.27 -5.95
C ALA A 636 13.06 3.05 -6.04
N ASN A 637 13.74 2.84 -7.17
CA ASN A 637 14.74 1.79 -7.36
C ASN A 637 16.05 2.15 -6.64
N GLU A 638 16.07 2.11 -5.32
CA GLU A 638 17.22 2.51 -4.50
C GLU A 638 18.48 1.68 -4.80
N ALA A 639 18.30 0.39 -5.10
CA ALA A 639 19.38 -0.48 -5.57
C ALA A 639 20.06 0.02 -6.87
N ARG A 640 19.34 0.84 -7.67
CA ARG A 640 19.63 1.24 -9.05
C ARG A 640 19.93 0.03 -9.95
N TRP A 641 19.24 -1.08 -9.69
CA TRP A 641 19.26 -2.28 -10.53
C TRP A 641 18.61 -1.99 -11.89
N LYS A 642 19.03 -2.68 -12.95
CA LYS A 642 18.49 -2.49 -14.29
C LYS A 642 18.44 -3.81 -15.04
N ASN A 643 17.26 -4.20 -15.51
CA ASN A 643 17.08 -5.37 -16.35
C ASN A 643 15.98 -5.08 -17.40
N ALA A 644 16.37 -5.02 -18.67
CA ALA A 644 15.47 -4.63 -19.76
C ALA A 644 14.35 -5.65 -20.04
N GLU A 645 14.52 -6.92 -19.64
CA GLU A 645 13.47 -7.94 -19.76
C GLU A 645 12.44 -7.80 -18.62
N PHE A 646 12.89 -7.48 -17.41
CA PHE A 646 12.01 -7.10 -16.30
C PHE A 646 11.15 -5.88 -16.68
N ASP A 647 11.77 -4.82 -17.19
CA ASP A 647 11.07 -3.62 -17.66
C ASP A 647 10.03 -3.95 -18.75
N ARG A 648 10.42 -4.76 -19.74
CA ARG A 648 9.55 -5.21 -20.84
C ARG A 648 8.35 -6.01 -20.35
N LEU A 649 8.55 -6.92 -19.38
CA LEU A 649 7.49 -7.75 -18.81
C LEU A 649 6.47 -6.92 -18.03
N LEU A 650 6.91 -5.92 -17.27
CA LEU A 650 5.99 -4.99 -16.60
C LEU A 650 5.21 -4.13 -17.61
N GLN A 651 5.87 -3.58 -18.63
CA GLN A 651 5.19 -2.79 -19.68
C GLN A 651 4.15 -3.60 -20.48
N LEU A 652 4.41 -4.89 -20.71
CA LEU A 652 3.41 -5.81 -21.28
C LEU A 652 2.24 -6.04 -20.34
N ALA A 653 2.51 -6.25 -19.05
CA ALA A 653 1.49 -6.49 -18.04
C ALA A 653 0.54 -5.29 -17.86
N LEU A 654 1.03 -4.05 -18.01
CA LEU A 654 0.20 -2.83 -18.04
C LEU A 654 -0.86 -2.82 -19.16
N SER A 655 -0.61 -3.56 -20.24
CA SER A 655 -1.47 -3.62 -21.43
C SER A 655 -2.29 -4.93 -21.53
N GLU A 656 -2.22 -5.81 -20.53
CA GLU A 656 -2.95 -7.09 -20.50
C GLU A 656 -4.18 -6.98 -19.58
N PRO A 657 -5.41 -6.91 -20.15
CA PRO A 657 -6.63 -6.80 -19.36
C PRO A 657 -6.92 -8.06 -18.54
N ASP A 658 -6.57 -9.26 -19.03
CA ASP A 658 -6.81 -10.51 -18.29
C ASP A 658 -5.90 -10.59 -17.06
N THR A 659 -6.49 -10.45 -15.86
CA THR A 659 -5.76 -10.45 -14.59
C THR A 659 -4.88 -11.69 -14.39
N ARG A 660 -5.28 -12.86 -14.90
CA ARG A 660 -4.51 -14.11 -14.74
C ARG A 660 -3.26 -14.10 -15.63
N ARG A 661 -3.34 -13.59 -16.86
CA ARG A 661 -2.19 -13.38 -17.74
C ARG A 661 -1.30 -12.25 -17.23
N ARG A 662 -1.88 -11.14 -16.77
CA ARG A 662 -1.16 -10.02 -16.13
C ARG A 662 -0.33 -10.51 -14.93
N TYR A 663 -0.92 -11.31 -14.05
CA TYR A 663 -0.21 -11.94 -12.93
C TYR A 663 0.85 -12.96 -13.40
N ALA A 664 0.63 -13.69 -14.49
CA ALA A 664 1.65 -14.57 -15.06
C ALA A 664 2.85 -13.81 -15.66
N LEU A 665 2.65 -12.60 -16.22
CA LEU A 665 3.73 -11.70 -16.65
C LEU A 665 4.49 -11.13 -15.45
N TYR A 666 3.78 -10.66 -14.42
CA TYR A 666 4.38 -10.20 -13.17
C TYR A 666 5.21 -11.29 -12.46
N ALA A 667 4.77 -12.55 -12.45
CA ALA A 667 5.53 -13.64 -11.86
C ALA A 667 6.81 -14.00 -12.65
N GLN A 668 6.82 -13.79 -13.98
CA GLN A 668 8.04 -13.89 -14.78
C GLN A 668 9.02 -12.76 -14.44
N ALA A 669 8.52 -11.54 -14.22
CA ALA A 669 9.34 -10.42 -13.76
C ALA A 669 9.90 -10.67 -12.33
N GLU A 670 9.07 -11.14 -11.40
CA GLU A 670 9.53 -11.52 -10.05
C GLU A 670 10.57 -12.65 -10.08
N ALA A 671 10.43 -13.64 -10.97
CA ALA A 671 11.42 -14.71 -11.10
C ALA A 671 12.81 -14.18 -11.48
N ILE A 672 12.90 -13.21 -12.40
CA ILE A 672 14.16 -12.52 -12.75
C ILE A 672 14.73 -11.77 -11.55
N LEU A 673 13.87 -11.02 -10.84
CA LEU A 673 14.22 -10.29 -9.63
C LEU A 673 14.74 -11.22 -8.52
N MET A 674 14.20 -12.43 -8.39
CA MET A 674 14.62 -13.44 -7.40
C MET A 674 15.80 -14.33 -7.84
N GLU A 675 16.16 -14.34 -9.14
CA GLU A 675 17.45 -14.86 -9.62
C GLU A 675 18.58 -13.84 -9.39
N GLU A 676 18.33 -12.55 -9.64
CA GLU A 676 19.34 -11.50 -9.50
C GLU A 676 19.45 -10.93 -8.08
N LEU A 677 18.40 -10.96 -7.28
CA LEU A 677 18.34 -10.45 -5.90
C LEU A 677 18.93 -9.03 -5.73
N PRO A 678 18.38 -7.97 -6.37
CA PRO A 678 18.70 -6.58 -6.00
C PRO A 678 18.23 -6.20 -4.58
N VAL A 679 17.51 -7.13 -3.94
CA VAL A 679 16.83 -7.04 -2.65
C VAL A 679 16.88 -8.41 -1.97
N LEU A 680 16.85 -8.43 -0.63
CA LEU A 680 16.73 -9.65 0.18
C LEU A 680 15.38 -9.67 0.91
N PRO A 681 14.35 -10.38 0.42
CA PRO A 681 13.08 -10.52 1.13
C PRO A 681 13.21 -11.36 2.41
N ILE A 682 12.74 -10.82 3.52
CA ILE A 682 12.82 -11.46 4.84
C ILE A 682 11.45 -12.04 5.22
N TYR A 683 10.41 -11.20 5.30
CA TYR A 683 9.07 -11.64 5.65
C TYR A 683 7.97 -10.78 5.02
N TYR A 684 6.81 -11.39 4.78
CA TYR A 684 5.55 -10.70 4.51
C TYR A 684 4.95 -10.20 5.81
N TYR A 685 4.41 -8.98 5.82
CA TYR A 685 3.82 -8.42 7.02
C TYR A 685 2.53 -9.16 7.42
N SER A 686 2.20 -8.99 8.69
CA SER A 686 0.91 -9.32 9.30
C SER A 686 0.36 -8.08 9.96
N GLN A 687 -0.94 -8.08 10.23
CA GLN A 687 -1.60 -7.10 11.06
C GLN A 687 -2.28 -7.76 12.23
N ASN A 688 -2.20 -7.07 13.37
CA ASN A 688 -2.56 -7.58 14.68
C ASN A 688 -3.40 -6.51 15.35
N THR A 689 -4.59 -6.86 15.81
CA THR A 689 -5.48 -5.95 16.52
C THR A 689 -6.29 -6.70 17.58
N LEU A 690 -6.88 -5.95 18.50
CA LEU A 690 -7.84 -6.45 19.47
C LEU A 690 -9.18 -5.75 19.21
N ILE A 691 -10.25 -6.54 19.12
CA ILE A 691 -11.60 -6.09 18.79
C ILE A 691 -12.63 -6.86 19.59
N GLY A 692 -13.56 -6.14 20.23
CA GLY A 692 -14.58 -6.70 21.09
C GLY A 692 -15.47 -7.71 20.36
N SER A 693 -15.86 -8.77 21.05
CA SER A 693 -16.66 -9.88 20.50
C SER A 693 -18.06 -9.47 20.03
N TRP A 694 -18.51 -8.26 20.40
CA TRP A 694 -19.75 -7.60 20.00
C TRP A 694 -19.63 -6.73 18.74
N VAL A 695 -18.43 -6.41 18.27
CA VAL A 695 -18.26 -5.65 17.02
C VAL A 695 -18.44 -6.60 15.84
N ARG A 696 -19.32 -6.21 14.91
CA ARG A 696 -19.70 -6.97 13.72
C ARG A 696 -19.46 -6.14 12.46
N GLY A 697 -19.44 -6.81 11.31
CA GLY A 697 -19.05 -6.22 10.01
C GLY A 697 -17.54 -6.12 9.79
N PHE A 698 -16.71 -6.38 10.82
CA PHE A 698 -15.26 -6.41 10.70
C PHE A 698 -14.83 -7.64 9.88
N HIS A 699 -14.16 -7.39 8.75
CA HIS A 699 -13.71 -8.42 7.82
C HIS A 699 -12.21 -8.24 7.55
N PRO A 700 -11.38 -9.29 7.74
CA PRO A 700 -9.95 -9.18 7.48
C PRO A 700 -9.72 -8.98 5.98
N ASN A 701 -8.90 -7.98 5.65
CA ASN A 701 -8.60 -7.58 4.27
C ASN A 701 -7.15 -7.10 4.15
N ALA A 702 -6.70 -6.90 2.91
CA ALA A 702 -5.29 -6.66 2.59
C ALA A 702 -4.68 -5.38 3.20
N GLN A 703 -5.48 -4.35 3.49
CA GLN A 703 -4.99 -3.00 3.78
C GLN A 703 -5.41 -2.47 5.16
N ASP A 704 -6.07 -3.27 6.00
CA ASP A 704 -6.67 -2.89 7.30
C ASP A 704 -7.78 -1.83 7.18
N ILE A 705 -8.42 -1.77 6.02
CA ILE A 705 -9.45 -0.78 5.71
C ILE A 705 -10.78 -1.34 6.19
N HIS A 706 -11.25 -0.87 7.34
CA HIS A 706 -12.51 -1.29 7.95
C HIS A 706 -13.46 -0.08 8.05
N PRO A 707 -14.14 0.33 6.97
CA PRO A 707 -14.92 1.56 6.95
C PRO A 707 -16.04 1.48 7.98
N LEU A 708 -16.16 2.46 8.88
CA LEU A 708 -17.04 2.40 10.05
C LEU A 708 -18.50 2.24 9.67
N ARG A 709 -18.91 2.74 8.49
CA ARG A 709 -20.25 2.49 7.90
C ARG A 709 -20.62 0.99 7.75
N SER A 710 -19.61 0.12 7.65
CA SER A 710 -19.77 -1.33 7.49
C SER A 710 -19.90 -2.05 8.83
N LEU A 711 -19.52 -1.39 9.93
CA LEU A 711 -19.49 -1.95 11.27
C LEU A 711 -20.81 -1.74 12.00
N TRP A 712 -21.11 -2.62 12.95
CA TRP A 712 -22.18 -2.40 13.92
C TRP A 712 -21.87 -3.07 15.24
N LEU A 713 -22.56 -2.63 16.29
CA LEU A 713 -22.50 -3.19 17.63
C LEU A 713 -23.66 -4.17 17.80
N GLU A 714 -23.38 -5.39 18.26
CA GLU A 714 -24.44 -6.23 18.82
C GLU A 714 -24.90 -5.66 20.16
N ALA A 715 -26.22 -5.69 20.38
CA ALA A 715 -26.80 -5.30 21.66
C ALA A 715 -26.28 -6.23 22.76
N ALA A 716 -25.84 -5.66 23.89
CA ALA A 716 -25.51 -6.45 25.07
C ALA A 716 -26.76 -7.22 25.55
N PRO A 717 -26.64 -8.53 25.86
CA PRO A 717 -27.76 -9.38 26.27
C PRO A 717 -28.30 -9.06 27.67
#